data_AF-A0A924RMW6-F1
#
_entry.id   AF-A0A924RMW6-F1
#
_cell.length_a   1.000
_cell.length_b   1.000
_cell.length_c   1.000
_cell.angle_alpha   90.00
_cell.angle_beta   90.00
_cell.angle_gamma   90.00
#
_symmetry.space_group_name_H-M   'P 1'
#
loop_
_entity.id
_entity.type
_entity.pdbx_description
1 polymer ?
#
loop_
_entity_poly.entity_id
_entity_poly.type
_entity_poly.pdbx_seq_one_letter_code
_entity_poly.pdbx_strand_id
1 'polypeptide(L)'
;MSDGEKLIPINIEDEMKTAYIDYSMSVIVSRALPDVRDGLKPVHRRVLYGMYDLGVFSNKAHKKSARIVGEVLGKYHPHGDTSVYDAMVRMAQEWSMRYLLVDGQGNFGSVDGDSPAAMRYTEARMRKISEDIMADIEKETVDFKLNFDDTLYEPTVMPTRVPTLLINGATGIAVGMATNMPPHNLTEVINGTLAFLDNNDIEIEELMTHIKAPDFPTGGTIYGYEGVREAFKTGRGRIVMRAKVGFEEVDGRESIIVTEIPYQVNKADMIKRTADLVNDKKIEGISNIRDESDRNGMRIVYILKRDATPNVVLNTLFKFTQLQSSFSVNNIALVKGRPQMLNLKDMIHYFIEHRHDVVTRRTQFELRKAEERAHILEGLIIASDNIDEVIKIIRASSNTEQARERLIERFKLSDIQARAIVEMRLRQLTGLEQDKLRAEYEEIMKLIEHLKALLADVNLRTALIKEELIEIREKYGDARRSLIELSGGDVSIEDLIADENVVITISHAGYIKRTNLTEYKTQNRGGVGQKSAGTRDADFLEHMFVATNHQYMMFFTQKGKCFWMRVYEIPEGSKTAKGRALQNLINIESDDKVKAFICTQDLKDKEYTMSHNLIMVTKQGQVKKTSLDKYSKPRVNGVAAITIKEGDELLGAELTDGNSQIVIAVKSGKLLRFEETKTRPMGRTASGVRGIRLKDRNDEVIGLVAVNDMNSEILVVAENGYGKRSSLDEYRITNRGG
;
A
#
# COMPACT_ATOMS: atom_id res chain seq x y z
N MET A 1 69.77 29.39 3.10
CA MET A 1 68.93 28.62 4.03
C MET A 1 67.91 29.59 4.56
N SER A 2 66.68 29.53 4.04
CA SER A 2 65.59 30.41 4.44
C SER A 2 64.86 29.79 5.62
N ASP A 3 65.06 30.37 6.79
CA ASP A 3 64.22 30.18 7.97
C ASP A 3 62.75 30.44 7.63
N GLY A 4 61.85 29.51 7.97
CA GLY A 4 60.44 29.88 8.20
C GLY A 4 59.33 28.96 7.70
N GLU A 5 59.59 27.85 7.01
CA GLU A 5 58.50 26.91 6.70
C GLU A 5 58.18 26.02 7.91
N LYS A 6 57.13 26.40 8.65
CA LYS A 6 56.56 25.59 9.73
C LYS A 6 55.88 24.36 9.12
N LEU A 7 56.67 23.31 8.87
CA LEU A 7 56.16 22.00 8.48
C LEU A 7 55.41 21.41 9.69
N ILE A 8 54.08 21.30 9.57
CA ILE A 8 53.25 20.63 10.55
C ILE A 8 53.16 19.16 10.11
N PRO A 9 53.82 18.21 10.81
CA PRO A 9 53.68 16.80 10.49
C PRO A 9 52.25 16.36 10.86
N ILE A 10 51.51 15.86 9.87
CA ILE A 10 50.16 15.33 10.05
C ILE A 10 50.24 13.80 10.07
N ASN A 11 49.68 13.18 11.13
CA ASN A 11 49.55 11.73 11.20
C ASN A 11 48.48 11.26 10.19
N ILE A 12 48.85 10.32 9.32
CA ILE A 12 47.96 9.78 8.28
C ILE A 12 46.69 9.15 8.86
N GLU A 13 46.77 8.48 10.01
CA GLU A 13 45.62 7.81 10.62
C GLU A 13 44.60 8.85 11.14
N ASP A 14 45.09 9.90 11.80
CA ASP A 14 44.26 10.99 12.32
C ASP A 14 43.63 11.81 11.20
N GLU A 15 44.40 12.10 10.14
CA GLU A 15 43.91 12.83 8.96
C GLU A 15 42.86 12.03 8.20
N MET A 16 43.12 10.75 7.94
CA MET A 16 42.14 9.88 7.27
C MET A 16 40.83 9.80 8.05
N LYS A 17 40.91 9.67 9.39
CA LYS A 17 39.73 9.64 10.25
C LYS A 17 38.97 10.95 10.22
N THR A 18 39.67 12.08 10.32
CA THR A 18 39.06 13.42 10.32
C THR A 18 38.41 13.72 8.98
N ALA A 19 39.15 13.58 7.88
CA ALA A 19 38.64 13.81 6.53
C ALA A 19 37.46 12.90 6.18
N TYR A 20 37.50 11.62 6.61
CA TYR A 20 36.38 10.70 6.41
C TYR A 20 35.14 11.10 7.21
N ILE A 21 35.30 11.52 8.47
CA ILE A 21 34.18 11.99 9.31
C ILE A 21 33.58 13.27 8.72
N ASP A 22 34.39 14.24 8.33
CA ASP A 22 33.92 15.51 7.77
C ASP A 22 33.15 15.31 6.46
N TYR A 23 33.69 14.49 5.56
CA TYR A 23 32.99 14.10 4.34
C TYR A 23 31.68 13.36 4.64
N SER A 24 31.71 12.41 5.57
CA SER A 24 30.52 11.63 5.96
C SER A 24 29.42 12.52 6.53
N MET A 25 29.77 13.42 7.45
CA MET A 25 28.85 14.37 8.07
C MET A 25 28.26 15.34 7.03
N SER A 26 29.09 15.86 6.13
CA SER A 26 28.63 16.72 5.03
C SER A 26 27.62 15.99 4.11
N VAL A 27 27.88 14.73 3.76
CA VAL A 27 26.96 13.93 2.94
C VAL A 27 25.65 13.62 3.68
N ILE A 28 25.71 13.29 4.96
CA ILE A 28 24.53 12.98 5.78
C ILE A 28 23.63 14.20 5.95
N VAL A 29 24.19 15.33 6.40
CA VAL A 29 23.43 16.52 6.83
C VAL A 29 23.08 17.43 5.65
N SER A 30 23.97 17.55 4.66
CA SER A 30 23.87 18.60 3.64
C SER A 30 23.65 18.05 2.22
N ARG A 31 23.36 16.75 2.05
CA ARG A 31 23.15 16.17 0.71
C ARG A 31 22.07 15.09 0.66
N ALA A 32 22.22 14.00 1.43
CA ALA A 32 21.52 12.76 1.16
C ALA A 32 20.15 12.64 1.81
N LEU A 33 19.99 13.15 3.04
CA LEU A 33 18.77 13.01 3.83
C LEU A 33 17.88 14.28 3.75
N PRO A 34 16.55 14.13 3.78
CA PRO A 34 15.63 15.27 3.90
C PRO A 34 15.60 15.81 5.33
N ASP A 35 15.22 17.08 5.49
CA ASP A 35 14.83 17.63 6.79
C ASP A 35 13.40 17.20 7.13
N VAL A 36 13.12 16.83 8.38
CA VAL A 36 11.79 16.36 8.79
C VAL A 36 10.70 17.42 8.61
N ARG A 37 11.06 18.69 8.73
CA ARG A 37 10.12 19.82 8.79
C ARG A 37 9.49 20.14 7.44
N ASP A 38 10.28 20.13 6.37
CA ASP A 38 9.82 20.43 5.01
C ASP A 38 9.93 19.26 4.03
N GLY A 39 10.57 18.16 4.42
CA GLY A 39 10.77 16.98 3.58
C GLY A 39 11.70 17.18 2.39
N LEU A 40 12.41 18.31 2.32
CA LEU A 40 13.26 18.65 1.20
C LEU A 40 14.74 18.38 1.51
N LYS A 41 15.45 17.90 0.48
CA LYS A 41 16.91 17.90 0.46
C LYS A 41 17.41 19.29 0.09
N PRO A 42 18.68 19.63 0.42
CA PRO A 42 19.25 20.93 0.06
C PRO A 42 19.14 21.28 -1.43
N VAL A 43 19.34 20.31 -2.33
CA VAL A 43 19.19 20.56 -3.78
C VAL A 43 17.75 20.94 -4.16
N HIS A 44 16.74 20.27 -3.60
CA HIS A 44 15.33 20.59 -3.87
C HIS A 44 14.97 21.98 -3.33
N ARG A 45 15.39 22.28 -2.09
CA ARG A 45 15.17 23.58 -1.45
C ARG A 45 15.77 24.73 -2.26
N ARG A 46 17.01 24.57 -2.71
CA ARG A 46 17.72 25.55 -3.54
C ARG A 46 17.09 25.73 -4.92
N VAL A 47 16.62 24.65 -5.55
CA VAL A 47 15.90 24.76 -6.83
C VAL A 47 14.62 25.56 -6.66
N LEU A 48 13.79 25.22 -5.67
CA LEU A 48 12.52 25.94 -5.44
C LEU A 48 12.76 27.39 -5.03
N TYR A 49 13.73 27.65 -4.14
CA TYR A 49 14.07 29.02 -3.74
C TYR A 49 14.67 29.82 -4.90
N GLY A 50 15.52 29.22 -5.75
CA GLY A 50 16.03 29.89 -6.95
C GLY A 50 14.93 30.20 -7.98
N MET A 51 13.91 29.34 -8.11
CA MET A 51 12.73 29.62 -8.94
C MET A 51 11.89 30.76 -8.36
N TYR A 52 11.75 30.82 -7.03
CA TYR A 52 11.07 31.90 -6.32
C TYR A 52 11.79 33.25 -6.49
N ASP A 53 13.10 33.29 -6.25
CA ASP A 53 13.95 34.48 -6.40
C ASP A 53 13.96 35.00 -7.85
N LEU A 54 13.94 34.09 -8.83
CA LEU A 54 13.83 34.43 -10.26
C LEU A 54 12.40 34.86 -10.68
N GLY A 55 11.39 34.70 -9.81
CA GLY A 55 10.00 35.06 -10.05
C GLY A 55 9.26 34.13 -11.03
N VAL A 56 9.61 32.85 -11.06
CA VAL A 56 9.03 31.84 -11.99
C VAL A 56 7.80 31.15 -11.39
N PHE A 57 6.83 31.97 -11.00
CA PHE A 57 5.57 31.53 -10.39
C PHE A 57 4.64 30.79 -11.39
N SER A 58 3.69 30.05 -10.87
CA SER A 58 2.72 29.24 -11.64
C SER A 58 1.83 30.06 -12.58
N ASN A 59 1.59 31.33 -12.26
CA ASN A 59 0.81 32.26 -13.08
C ASN A 59 1.63 32.96 -14.17
N LYS A 60 2.95 32.71 -14.25
CA LYS A 60 3.83 33.27 -15.27
C LYS A 60 4.09 32.25 -16.39
N ALA A 61 4.59 32.75 -17.51
CA ALA A 61 5.06 31.90 -18.61
C ALA A 61 6.29 31.09 -18.17
N HIS A 62 6.42 29.88 -18.71
CA HIS A 62 7.58 29.03 -18.47
C HIS A 62 8.88 29.74 -18.87
N LYS A 63 9.97 29.37 -18.19
CA LYS A 63 11.32 29.87 -18.48
C LYS A 63 12.21 28.70 -18.85
N LYS A 64 13.22 28.96 -19.70
CA LYS A 64 14.22 27.95 -20.07
C LYS A 64 14.85 27.33 -18.84
N SER A 65 14.87 26.00 -18.78
CA SER A 65 15.47 25.24 -17.68
C SER A 65 16.92 25.64 -17.44
N ALA A 66 17.69 25.90 -18.50
CA ALA A 66 19.07 26.38 -18.41
C ALA A 66 19.21 27.70 -17.61
N ARG A 67 18.23 28.59 -17.68
CA ARG A 67 18.24 29.84 -16.91
C ARG A 67 18.03 29.58 -15.42
N ILE A 68 17.07 28.70 -15.09
CA ILE A 68 16.79 28.33 -13.69
C ILE A 68 17.99 27.60 -13.08
N VAL A 69 18.55 26.64 -13.80
CA VAL A 69 19.76 25.91 -13.37
C VAL A 69 20.93 26.87 -13.17
N GLY A 70 21.18 27.77 -14.12
CA GLY A 70 22.24 28.78 -14.00
C GLY A 70 22.09 29.67 -12.78
N GLU A 71 20.87 30.11 -12.47
CA GLU A 71 20.57 30.93 -11.28
C GLU A 71 20.89 30.17 -9.98
N VAL A 72 20.43 28.92 -9.88
CA VAL A 72 20.64 28.07 -8.71
C VAL A 72 22.11 27.78 -8.50
N LEU A 73 22.86 27.50 -9.58
CA LEU A 73 24.30 27.24 -9.52
C LEU A 73 25.08 28.49 -9.10
N GLY A 74 24.77 29.63 -9.71
CA GLY A 74 25.47 30.88 -9.47
C GLY A 74 25.30 31.41 -8.05
N LYS A 75 24.13 31.19 -7.43
CA LYS A 75 23.81 31.76 -6.12
C LYS A 75 23.86 30.77 -4.95
N TYR A 76 23.41 29.53 -5.14
CA TYR A 76 23.04 28.65 -4.02
C TYR A 76 23.71 27.27 -4.04
N HIS A 77 24.01 26.70 -5.22
CA HIS A 77 24.43 25.30 -5.35
C HIS A 77 25.77 25.15 -6.10
N PRO A 78 26.92 25.07 -5.40
CA PRO A 78 28.25 25.05 -6.02
C PRO A 78 28.67 23.65 -6.52
N HIS A 79 27.76 22.90 -7.14
CA HIS A 79 28.01 21.56 -7.67
C HIS A 79 27.62 21.46 -9.15
N GLY A 80 27.79 20.29 -9.77
CA GLY A 80 27.51 20.11 -11.20
C GLY A 80 26.06 20.43 -11.59
N ASP A 81 25.90 21.07 -12.74
CA ASP A 81 24.62 21.46 -13.36
C ASP A 81 23.66 20.29 -13.53
N THR A 82 24.16 19.11 -13.92
CA THR A 82 23.38 17.87 -14.05
C THR A 82 22.59 17.54 -12.78
N SER A 83 23.18 17.73 -11.60
CA SER A 83 22.54 17.38 -10.32
C SER A 83 21.30 18.25 -10.06
N VAL A 84 21.40 19.54 -10.40
CA VAL A 84 20.33 20.51 -10.25
C VAL A 84 19.24 20.28 -11.30
N TYR A 85 19.64 20.02 -12.55
CA TYR A 85 18.71 19.72 -13.63
C TYR A 85 17.93 18.44 -13.37
N ASP A 86 18.59 17.35 -12.98
CA ASP A 86 17.94 16.07 -12.68
C ASP A 86 16.99 16.17 -11.49
N ALA A 87 17.36 16.95 -10.46
CA ALA A 87 16.47 17.23 -9.33
C ALA A 87 15.20 17.98 -9.79
N MET A 88 15.36 19.01 -10.62
CA MET A 88 14.23 19.76 -11.19
C MET A 88 13.36 18.88 -12.11
N VAL A 89 13.98 18.04 -12.94
CA VAL A 89 13.28 17.12 -13.83
C VAL A 89 12.43 16.13 -13.05
N ARG A 90 12.99 15.50 -12.00
CA ARG A 90 12.25 14.57 -11.14
C ARG A 90 11.03 15.21 -10.47
N MET A 91 11.13 16.48 -10.09
CA MET A 91 10.01 17.25 -9.52
C MET A 91 8.89 17.57 -10.52
N ALA A 92 9.12 17.34 -11.81
CA ALA A 92 8.16 17.53 -12.90
C ALA A 92 7.64 16.20 -13.52
N GLN A 93 8.15 15.05 -13.07
CA GLN A 93 7.78 13.73 -13.60
C GLN A 93 6.64 13.07 -12.81
N GLU A 94 5.50 12.85 -13.46
CA GLU A 94 4.27 12.34 -12.84
C GLU A 94 4.36 10.91 -12.29
N TRP A 95 5.24 10.07 -12.83
CA TRP A 95 5.51 8.71 -12.34
C TRP A 95 6.54 8.68 -11.20
N SER A 96 7.27 9.77 -11.00
CA SER A 96 8.35 9.89 -10.01
C SER A 96 7.84 10.48 -8.69
N MET A 97 7.05 11.55 -8.78
CA MET A 97 6.57 12.33 -7.64
C MET A 97 5.04 12.38 -7.59
N ARG A 98 4.47 12.10 -6.42
CA ARG A 98 3.01 11.99 -6.23
C ARG A 98 2.27 13.32 -6.38
N TYR A 99 2.88 14.40 -5.90
CA TYR A 99 2.44 15.79 -6.06
C TYR A 99 3.58 16.63 -6.64
N LEU A 100 3.48 16.94 -7.93
CA LEU A 100 4.51 17.67 -8.66
C LEU A 100 4.78 19.06 -8.07
N LEU A 101 6.05 19.39 -7.91
CA LEU A 101 6.49 20.71 -7.44
C LEU A 101 6.87 21.64 -8.60
N VAL A 102 7.20 21.07 -9.76
CA VAL A 102 7.59 21.81 -10.95
C VAL A 102 6.64 21.47 -12.10
N ASP A 103 6.26 22.48 -12.87
CA ASP A 103 5.50 22.36 -14.10
C ASP A 103 6.46 22.45 -15.28
N GLY A 104 6.77 21.30 -15.90
CA GLY A 104 7.69 21.19 -17.02
C GLY A 104 6.98 21.26 -18.37
N GLN A 105 7.62 21.89 -19.35
CA GLN A 105 7.23 21.91 -20.75
C GLN A 105 8.37 21.41 -21.65
N GLY A 106 8.05 20.44 -22.50
CA GLY A 106 9.02 19.72 -23.34
C GLY A 106 9.20 18.27 -22.90
N ASN A 107 10.25 17.61 -23.38
CA ASN A 107 10.54 16.23 -23.00
C ASN A 107 11.29 16.16 -21.67
N PHE A 108 10.59 15.75 -20.61
CA PHE A 108 11.13 15.54 -19.26
C PHE A 108 11.44 14.05 -18.97
N GLY A 109 11.57 13.23 -20.01
CA GLY A 109 11.82 11.79 -19.94
C GLY A 109 10.53 10.98 -20.00
N SER A 110 10.65 9.68 -19.80
CA SER A 110 9.51 8.74 -19.82
C SER A 110 9.66 7.65 -18.76
N VAL A 111 8.57 6.91 -18.49
CA VAL A 111 8.59 5.70 -17.65
C VAL A 111 9.41 4.55 -18.27
N ASP A 112 9.72 4.65 -19.56
CA ASP A 112 10.59 3.71 -20.30
C ASP A 112 12.07 3.92 -20.02
N GLY A 113 12.42 4.96 -19.25
CA GLY A 113 13.80 5.29 -18.91
C GLY A 113 14.49 6.17 -19.94
N ASP A 114 13.72 6.78 -20.86
CA ASP A 114 14.27 7.81 -21.73
C ASP A 114 14.71 9.01 -20.88
N SER A 115 15.94 9.45 -21.10
CA SER A 115 16.47 10.65 -20.46
C SER A 115 15.69 11.91 -20.88
N PRO A 116 15.57 12.92 -20.00
CA PRO A 116 15.02 14.21 -20.40
C PRO A 116 15.85 14.83 -21.53
N ALA A 117 15.21 15.67 -22.35
CA ALA A 117 15.93 16.49 -23.30
C ALA A 117 16.89 17.44 -22.56
N ALA A 118 17.93 17.94 -23.23
CA ALA A 118 18.86 18.89 -22.63
C ALA A 118 18.14 20.16 -22.14
N MET A 119 18.63 20.76 -21.05
CA MET A 119 18.04 21.94 -20.38
C MET A 119 17.87 23.19 -21.26
N ARG A 120 18.48 23.21 -22.46
CA ARG A 120 18.28 24.26 -23.47
C ARG A 120 16.94 24.15 -24.22
N TYR A 121 16.35 22.95 -24.26
CA TYR A 121 15.10 22.67 -24.96
C TYR A 121 13.89 22.67 -24.02
N THR A 122 14.08 22.27 -22.77
CA THR A 122 13.02 22.22 -21.77
C THR A 122 12.78 23.59 -21.14
N GLU A 123 11.54 23.81 -20.72
CA GLU A 123 11.14 24.97 -19.95
C GLU A 123 10.42 24.52 -18.67
N ALA A 124 10.50 25.31 -17.62
CA ALA A 124 9.88 25.00 -16.34
C ALA A 124 9.31 26.26 -15.66
N ARG A 125 8.34 26.04 -14.78
CA ARG A 125 7.85 27.02 -13.80
C ARG A 125 7.37 26.29 -12.54
N MET A 126 7.08 27.03 -11.49
CA MET A 126 6.55 26.44 -10.27
C MET A 126 5.12 25.92 -10.44
N ARG A 127 4.76 24.87 -9.71
CA ARG A 127 3.36 24.51 -9.44
C ARG A 127 2.84 25.36 -8.28
N LYS A 128 1.51 25.58 -8.24
CA LYS A 128 0.86 26.36 -7.16
C LYS A 128 1.19 25.82 -5.77
N ILE A 129 1.19 24.50 -5.60
CA ILE A 129 1.53 23.85 -4.31
C ILE A 129 2.95 24.22 -3.82
N SER A 130 3.89 24.48 -4.73
CA SER A 130 5.25 24.91 -4.38
C SER A 130 5.30 26.35 -3.87
N GLU A 131 4.37 27.20 -4.29
CA GLU A 131 4.22 28.54 -3.74
C GLU A 131 3.72 28.45 -2.30
N ASP A 132 2.77 27.56 -2.00
CA ASP A 132 2.29 27.32 -0.63
C ASP A 132 3.38 26.69 0.29
N ILE A 133 4.35 25.96 -0.27
CA ILE A 133 5.54 25.49 0.47
C ILE A 133 6.41 26.67 0.93
N MET A 134 6.45 27.76 0.17
CA MET A 134 7.28 28.95 0.44
C MET A 134 6.47 30.16 0.90
N ALA A 135 5.18 29.99 1.20
CA ALA A 135 4.33 31.09 1.65
C ALA A 135 4.87 31.73 2.93
N ASP A 136 4.80 33.06 3.01
CA ASP A 136 5.23 33.88 4.14
C ASP A 136 6.76 33.89 4.42
N ILE A 137 7.60 33.39 3.49
CA ILE A 137 9.05 33.30 3.68
C ILE A 137 9.74 34.67 3.90
N GLU A 138 9.14 35.75 3.38
CA GLU A 138 9.58 37.13 3.55
C GLU A 138 9.26 37.72 4.94
N LYS A 139 8.43 37.05 5.75
CA LYS A 139 7.98 37.52 7.08
C LYS A 139 8.85 36.97 8.21
N GLU A 140 10.14 36.72 7.95
CA GLU A 140 11.12 36.21 8.92
C GLU A 140 10.67 34.91 9.61
N THR A 141 9.91 34.06 8.91
CA THR A 141 9.30 32.84 9.47
C THR A 141 10.26 31.66 9.62
N VAL A 142 11.43 31.74 8.98
CA VAL A 142 12.47 30.70 9.01
C VAL A 142 13.84 31.34 9.10
N ASP A 143 14.82 30.58 9.56
CA ASP A 143 16.20 31.05 9.63
C ASP A 143 16.85 31.02 8.24
N PHE A 144 17.58 32.08 7.95
CA PHE A 144 18.44 32.19 6.79
C PHE A 144 19.88 32.00 7.21
N LYS A 145 20.67 31.39 6.33
CA LYS A 145 22.12 31.29 6.47
C LYS A 145 22.77 31.88 5.24
N LEU A 146 24.06 32.21 5.37
CA LEU A 146 24.86 32.61 4.23
C LEU A 146 24.97 31.46 3.21
N ASN A 147 25.04 31.83 1.94
CA ASN A 147 25.31 30.92 0.83
C ASN A 147 26.78 30.48 0.83
N PHE A 148 27.22 29.76 -0.21
CA PHE A 148 28.54 29.14 -0.22
C PHE A 148 29.73 30.11 -0.35
N ASP A 149 29.49 31.36 -0.76
CA ASP A 149 30.51 32.41 -0.90
C ASP A 149 30.28 33.61 0.04
N ASP A 150 29.36 33.46 1.01
CA ASP A 150 29.02 34.46 2.02
C ASP A 150 28.51 35.80 1.48
N THR A 151 27.95 35.84 0.26
CA THR A 151 27.40 37.07 -0.35
C THR A 151 25.88 37.19 -0.32
N LEU A 152 25.17 36.05 -0.26
CA LEU A 152 23.71 35.97 -0.30
C LEU A 152 23.18 35.11 0.84
N TYR A 153 21.87 35.20 1.09
CA TYR A 153 21.18 34.40 2.08
C TYR A 153 20.33 33.31 1.43
N GLU A 154 20.35 32.09 2.00
CA GLU A 154 19.46 30.99 1.64
C GLU A 154 18.68 30.48 2.87
N PRO A 155 17.42 30.06 2.72
CA PRO A 155 16.62 29.53 3.83
C PRO A 155 17.15 28.16 4.26
N THR A 156 17.22 27.93 5.57
CA THR A 156 17.64 26.65 6.15
C THR A 156 16.55 25.57 5.99
N VAL A 157 15.28 25.97 6.04
CA VAL A 157 14.07 25.16 5.92
C VAL A 157 12.98 26.00 5.26
N MET A 158 12.00 25.39 4.60
CA MET A 158 10.83 26.10 4.09
C MET A 158 9.75 26.28 5.17
N PRO A 159 9.03 27.41 5.23
CA PRO A 159 7.96 27.64 6.21
C PRO A 159 6.79 26.67 6.06
N THR A 160 6.59 26.12 4.85
CA THR A 160 5.59 25.15 4.39
C THR A 160 4.36 24.89 5.26
N ARG A 161 3.19 25.12 4.67
CA ARG A 161 1.90 24.60 5.18
C ARG A 161 1.52 23.25 4.59
N VAL A 162 2.37 22.69 3.73
CA VAL A 162 2.16 21.39 3.06
C VAL A 162 3.06 20.33 3.72
N PRO A 163 2.53 19.17 4.14
CA PRO A 163 3.31 18.09 4.73
C PRO A 163 4.09 17.29 3.66
N THR A 164 5.01 17.96 2.97
CA THR A 164 5.70 17.47 1.77
C THR A 164 6.43 16.14 1.99
N LEU A 165 7.05 15.95 3.16
CA LEU A 165 7.74 14.70 3.51
C LEU A 165 6.82 13.49 3.44
N LEU A 166 5.61 13.61 3.96
CA LEU A 166 4.62 12.53 3.98
C LEU A 166 4.05 12.29 2.58
N ILE A 167 3.65 13.35 1.88
CA ILE A 167 2.92 13.21 0.62
C ILE A 167 3.79 12.79 -0.56
N ASN A 168 5.06 13.22 -0.60
CA ASN A 168 5.99 12.91 -1.69
C ASN A 168 7.05 11.88 -1.30
N GLY A 169 7.27 11.64 -0.01
CA GLY A 169 8.35 10.78 0.45
C GLY A 169 9.73 11.34 0.12
N ALA A 170 10.75 10.53 0.33
CA ALA A 170 12.13 10.88 0.04
C ALA A 170 12.97 9.62 -0.11
N THR A 171 13.92 9.64 -1.04
CA THR A 171 14.88 8.54 -1.23
C THR A 171 16.28 9.10 -1.23
N GLY A 172 17.23 8.46 -0.55
CA GLY A 172 18.60 8.96 -0.45
C GLY A 172 19.55 7.95 0.17
N ILE A 173 20.78 7.89 -0.36
CA ILE A 173 21.85 7.04 0.17
C ILE A 173 22.92 7.99 0.72
N ALA A 174 23.17 7.90 2.02
CA ALA A 174 24.20 8.65 2.72
C ALA A 174 25.41 7.75 3.02
N VAL A 175 26.34 8.21 3.87
CA VAL A 175 27.43 7.36 4.36
C VAL A 175 26.94 6.57 5.56
N GLY A 176 26.96 5.24 5.47
CA GLY A 176 26.55 4.32 6.56
C GLY A 176 25.04 4.21 6.80
N MET A 177 24.20 4.95 6.07
CA MET A 177 22.75 4.93 6.20
C MET A 177 22.04 5.27 4.88
N ALA A 178 20.76 4.96 4.80
CA ALA A 178 19.90 5.30 3.67
C ALA A 178 18.52 5.72 4.17
N THR A 179 17.76 6.40 3.33
CA THR A 179 16.35 6.71 3.55
C THR A 179 15.55 6.31 2.31
N ASN A 180 14.37 5.74 2.53
CA ASN A 180 13.45 5.34 1.48
C ASN A 180 12.02 5.42 2.02
N MET A 181 11.40 6.59 1.84
CA MET A 181 10.10 6.95 2.41
C MET A 181 9.08 6.97 1.27
N PRO A 182 7.97 6.23 1.38
CA PRO A 182 6.97 6.17 0.32
C PRO A 182 6.07 7.42 0.32
N PRO A 183 5.51 7.80 -0.83
CA PRO A 183 4.51 8.87 -0.92
C PRO A 183 3.16 8.45 -0.32
N HIS A 184 2.35 9.43 0.08
CA HIS A 184 1.01 9.24 0.66
C HIS A 184 0.00 10.20 0.02
N ASN A 185 -1.28 9.88 0.15
CA ASN A 185 -2.35 10.75 -0.33
C ASN A 185 -2.49 11.99 0.58
N LEU A 186 -2.52 13.18 -0.02
CA LEU A 186 -2.61 14.47 0.66
C LEU A 186 -3.87 14.61 1.51
N THR A 187 -5.02 14.20 0.99
CA THR A 187 -6.30 14.27 1.70
C THR A 187 -6.25 13.43 2.97
N GLU A 188 -5.72 12.20 2.86
CA GLU A 188 -5.54 11.29 4.00
C GLU A 188 -4.53 11.84 5.01
N VAL A 189 -3.38 12.34 4.56
CA VAL A 189 -2.35 12.93 5.44
C VAL A 189 -2.89 14.14 6.20
N ILE A 190 -3.64 15.03 5.53
CA ILE A 190 -4.24 16.19 6.21
C ILE A 190 -5.28 15.73 7.21
N ASN A 191 -6.16 14.78 6.87
CA ASN A 191 -7.15 14.26 7.81
C ASN A 191 -6.49 13.61 9.04
N GLY A 192 -5.41 12.84 8.86
CA GLY A 192 -4.64 12.28 9.98
C GLY A 192 -3.94 13.35 10.81
N THR A 193 -3.46 14.42 10.16
CA THR A 193 -2.85 15.58 10.85
C THR A 193 -3.88 16.36 11.67
N LEU A 194 -5.09 16.54 11.13
CA LEU A 194 -6.21 17.16 11.84
C LEU A 194 -6.63 16.32 13.06
N ALA A 195 -6.72 15.00 12.89
CA ALA A 195 -7.02 14.08 14.00
C ALA A 195 -5.94 14.13 15.11
N PHE A 196 -4.66 14.24 14.73
CA PHE A 196 -3.58 14.48 15.68
C PHE A 196 -3.73 15.81 16.44
N LEU A 197 -4.15 16.88 15.76
CA LEU A 197 -4.41 18.18 16.41
C LEU A 197 -5.70 18.20 17.26
N ASP A 198 -6.60 17.24 17.09
CA ASP A 198 -7.75 17.02 17.97
C ASP A 198 -7.36 16.20 19.20
N ASN A 199 -6.43 15.24 19.04
CA ASN A 199 -5.91 14.40 20.11
C ASN A 199 -4.41 14.14 19.91
N ASN A 200 -3.55 14.87 20.65
CA ASN A 200 -2.09 14.71 20.58
C ASN A 200 -1.62 13.31 21.03
N ASP A 201 -2.43 12.62 21.84
CA ASP A 201 -2.14 11.28 22.34
C ASP A 201 -2.65 10.17 21.41
N ILE A 202 -3.22 10.53 20.24
CA ILE A 202 -3.72 9.57 19.24
C ILE A 202 -2.71 8.47 18.95
N GLU A 203 -3.17 7.23 18.95
CA GLU A 203 -2.33 6.07 18.71
C GLU A 203 -2.10 5.85 17.20
N ILE A 204 -1.02 5.16 16.85
CA ILE A 204 -0.69 4.91 15.44
C ILE A 204 -1.81 4.12 14.74
N GLU A 205 -2.45 3.16 15.42
CA GLU A 205 -3.57 2.40 14.86
C GLU A 205 -4.81 3.29 14.57
N GLU A 206 -5.02 4.35 15.35
CA GLU A 206 -6.09 5.32 15.11
C GLU A 206 -5.75 6.23 13.93
N LEU A 207 -4.49 6.71 13.85
CA LEU A 207 -3.98 7.46 12.70
C LEU A 207 -4.12 6.67 11.39
N MET A 208 -3.98 5.33 11.45
CA MET A 208 -4.13 4.44 10.30
C MET A 208 -5.55 4.38 9.73
N THR A 209 -6.57 4.74 10.50
CA THR A 209 -7.93 4.87 9.97
C THR A 209 -8.09 6.10 9.05
N HIS A 210 -7.23 7.11 9.24
CA HIS A 210 -7.19 8.32 8.43
C HIS A 210 -6.17 8.22 7.28
N ILE A 211 -4.95 7.72 7.59
CA ILE A 211 -3.87 7.49 6.63
C ILE A 211 -3.76 5.99 6.38
N LYS A 212 -4.42 5.52 5.32
CA LYS A 212 -4.70 4.09 5.13
C LYS A 212 -3.44 3.31 4.78
N ALA A 213 -2.66 3.81 3.83
CA ALA A 213 -1.42 3.22 3.34
C ALA A 213 -0.67 4.25 2.49
N PRO A 214 0.56 3.96 2.03
CA PRO A 214 1.17 4.73 0.95
C PRO A 214 0.29 4.84 -0.31
N ASP A 215 0.47 5.90 -1.08
CA ASP A 215 -0.24 6.15 -2.33
C ASP A 215 0.76 6.51 -3.41
N PHE A 216 1.05 5.56 -4.30
CA PHE A 216 2.11 5.68 -5.28
C PHE A 216 1.62 6.41 -6.54
N PRO A 217 2.48 7.25 -7.18
CA PRO A 217 2.10 7.98 -8.38
C PRO A 217 1.68 7.08 -9.55
N THR A 218 2.28 5.89 -9.65
CA THR A 218 1.99 4.89 -10.69
C THR A 218 0.77 4.01 -10.39
N GLY A 219 0.09 4.22 -9.24
CA GLY A 219 -1.02 3.39 -8.81
C GLY A 219 -0.56 2.01 -8.31
N GLY A 220 -1.04 0.95 -8.96
CA GLY A 220 -0.79 -0.44 -8.59
C GLY A 220 -1.60 -0.90 -7.39
N THR A 221 -1.37 -2.15 -6.99
CA THR A 221 -2.03 -2.77 -5.84
C THR A 221 -1.02 -3.06 -4.74
N ILE A 222 -1.23 -2.48 -3.56
CA ILE A 222 -0.54 -2.88 -2.34
C ILE A 222 -1.09 -4.24 -1.93
N TYR A 223 -0.23 -5.26 -1.97
CA TYR A 223 -0.59 -6.62 -1.63
C TYR A 223 -0.16 -6.94 -0.20
N GLY A 224 -1.12 -6.95 0.70
CA GLY A 224 -0.89 -7.23 2.12
C GLY A 224 -0.62 -5.99 2.93
N TYR A 225 -1.15 -6.02 4.16
CA TYR A 225 -1.20 -4.83 5.01
C TYR A 225 -0.13 -4.82 6.11
N GLU A 226 0.45 -5.97 6.46
CA GLU A 226 1.36 -6.07 7.59
C GLU A 226 2.64 -5.22 7.39
N GLY A 227 3.18 -5.20 6.18
CA GLY A 227 4.33 -4.34 5.86
C GLY A 227 4.02 -2.84 5.92
N VAL A 228 2.77 -2.45 5.71
CA VAL A 228 2.30 -1.06 5.88
C VAL A 228 2.20 -0.73 7.36
N ARG A 229 1.58 -1.61 8.15
CA ARG A 229 1.46 -1.45 9.61
C ARG A 229 2.83 -1.35 10.28
N GLU A 230 3.76 -2.24 9.93
CA GLU A 230 5.13 -2.23 10.47
C GLU A 230 5.84 -0.90 10.14
N ALA A 231 5.72 -0.44 8.89
CA ALA A 231 6.31 0.82 8.43
C ALA A 231 5.76 2.03 9.20
N PHE A 232 4.46 2.06 9.47
CA PHE A 232 3.84 3.15 10.22
C PHE A 232 4.19 3.13 11.70
N LYS A 233 4.33 1.95 12.31
CA LYS A 233 4.68 1.82 13.73
C LYS A 233 6.15 2.09 14.02
N THR A 234 7.05 1.63 13.15
CA THR A 234 8.49 1.57 13.45
C THR A 234 9.33 2.48 12.55
N GLY A 235 8.77 2.96 11.45
CA GLY A 235 9.54 3.63 10.39
C GLY A 235 10.25 2.65 9.43
N ARG A 236 10.10 1.33 9.62
CA ARG A 236 10.63 0.28 8.74
C ARG A 236 9.55 -0.73 8.40
N GLY A 237 9.55 -1.20 7.15
CA GLY A 237 8.62 -2.22 6.72
C GLY A 237 8.81 -2.57 5.26
N ARG A 238 8.23 -3.70 4.83
CA ARG A 238 8.33 -4.17 3.45
C ARG A 238 6.94 -4.21 2.82
N ILE A 239 6.68 -3.28 1.92
CA ILE A 239 5.39 -3.17 1.23
C ILE A 239 5.49 -3.90 -0.11
N VAL A 240 4.65 -4.91 -0.33
CA VAL A 240 4.61 -5.63 -1.60
C VAL A 240 3.66 -4.90 -2.55
N MET A 241 4.14 -4.62 -3.76
CA MET A 241 3.39 -3.93 -4.80
C MET A 241 3.18 -4.87 -5.98
N ARG A 242 1.95 -4.95 -6.48
CA ARG A 242 1.59 -5.66 -7.71
C ARG A 242 1.12 -4.70 -8.78
N ALA A 243 1.43 -5.05 -10.02
CA ALA A 243 0.85 -4.44 -11.19
C ALA A 243 -0.67 -4.64 -11.21
N LYS A 244 -1.41 -3.67 -11.77
CA LYS A 244 -2.84 -3.79 -11.99
C LYS A 244 -3.10 -4.55 -13.28
N VAL A 245 -3.79 -5.67 -13.16
CA VAL A 245 -3.96 -6.62 -14.26
C VAL A 245 -5.43 -6.90 -14.54
N GLY A 246 -5.75 -7.15 -15.80
CA GLY A 246 -7.03 -7.64 -16.29
C GLY A 246 -6.84 -8.78 -17.28
N PHE A 247 -7.93 -9.46 -17.62
CA PHE A 247 -7.94 -10.51 -18.64
C PHE A 247 -8.85 -10.06 -19.79
N GLU A 248 -8.35 -10.20 -21.01
CA GLU A 248 -9.08 -9.89 -22.24
C GLU A 248 -8.78 -10.95 -23.29
N GLU A 249 -9.65 -11.09 -24.29
CA GLU A 249 -9.37 -11.92 -25.47
C GLU A 249 -8.83 -11.04 -26.60
N VAL A 250 -7.63 -11.34 -27.09
CA VAL A 250 -6.95 -10.62 -28.17
C VAL A 250 -6.58 -11.62 -29.27
N ASP A 251 -6.97 -11.34 -30.51
CA ASP A 251 -6.71 -12.21 -31.67
C ASP A 251 -7.19 -13.68 -31.48
N GLY A 252 -8.30 -13.87 -30.75
CA GLY A 252 -8.87 -15.20 -30.44
C GLY A 252 -8.07 -16.00 -29.39
N ARG A 253 -7.28 -15.31 -28.55
CA ARG A 253 -6.50 -15.91 -27.46
C ARG A 253 -6.68 -15.12 -26.17
N GLU A 254 -6.78 -15.84 -25.06
CA GLU A 254 -6.74 -15.21 -23.74
C GLU A 254 -5.42 -14.46 -23.55
N SER A 255 -5.50 -13.26 -22.98
CA SER A 255 -4.37 -12.35 -22.80
C SER A 255 -4.45 -11.68 -21.44
N ILE A 256 -3.28 -11.44 -20.85
CA ILE A 256 -3.14 -10.67 -19.61
C ILE A 256 -2.80 -9.24 -19.98
N ILE A 257 -3.61 -8.30 -19.50
CA ILE A 257 -3.46 -6.88 -19.74
C ILE A 257 -2.95 -6.22 -18.47
N VAL A 258 -1.81 -5.55 -18.55
CA VAL A 258 -1.26 -4.74 -17.45
C VAL A 258 -1.48 -3.26 -17.77
N THR A 259 -2.16 -2.56 -16.85
CA THR A 259 -2.52 -1.14 -17.00
C THR A 259 -1.72 -0.22 -16.07
N GLU A 260 -1.17 -0.75 -14.98
CA GLU A 260 -0.34 -0.01 -14.03
C GLU A 260 0.78 -0.93 -13.54
N ILE A 261 1.99 -0.39 -13.40
CA ILE A 261 3.17 -1.13 -12.90
C ILE A 261 3.59 -0.65 -11.51
N PRO A 262 4.31 -1.48 -10.73
CA PRO A 262 4.82 -1.08 -9.44
C PRO A 262 5.72 0.17 -9.51
N TYR A 263 5.76 0.93 -8.42
CA TYR A 263 6.55 2.17 -8.33
C TYR A 263 8.04 1.93 -8.55
N GLN A 264 8.72 2.86 -9.25
CA GLN A 264 10.14 2.81 -9.63
C GLN A 264 10.55 1.62 -10.53
N VAL A 265 9.59 0.94 -11.16
CA VAL A 265 9.88 -0.06 -12.20
C VAL A 265 9.99 0.62 -13.57
N ASN A 266 11.08 0.35 -14.28
CA ASN A 266 11.23 0.75 -15.67
C ASN A 266 10.44 -0.23 -16.56
N LYS A 267 9.52 0.30 -17.38
CA LYS A 267 8.61 -0.52 -18.20
C LYS A 267 9.37 -1.30 -19.28
N ALA A 268 10.21 -0.63 -20.07
CA ALA A 268 10.99 -1.26 -21.15
C ALA A 268 11.92 -2.37 -20.65
N ASP A 269 12.64 -2.13 -19.55
CA ASP A 269 13.53 -3.12 -18.93
C ASP A 269 12.76 -4.31 -18.37
N MET A 270 11.60 -4.08 -17.74
CA MET A 270 10.73 -5.13 -17.25
C MET A 270 10.25 -6.03 -18.40
N ILE A 271 9.79 -5.44 -19.51
CA ILE A 271 9.32 -6.17 -20.69
C ILE A 271 10.47 -6.98 -21.29
N LYS A 272 11.64 -6.37 -21.49
CA LYS A 272 12.83 -7.02 -22.03
C LYS A 272 13.25 -8.23 -21.20
N ARG A 273 13.37 -8.07 -19.88
CA ARG A 273 13.70 -9.18 -18.97
C ARG A 273 12.64 -10.27 -18.98
N THR A 274 11.37 -9.91 -19.13
CA THR A 274 10.29 -10.90 -19.24
C THR A 274 10.41 -11.70 -20.53
N ALA A 275 10.75 -11.06 -21.65
CA ALA A 275 11.00 -11.75 -22.92
C ALA A 275 12.20 -12.71 -22.83
N ASP A 276 13.29 -12.30 -22.16
CA ASP A 276 14.45 -13.17 -21.91
C ASP A 276 14.04 -14.41 -21.10
N LEU A 277 13.22 -14.26 -20.05
CA LEU A 277 12.72 -15.37 -19.22
C LEU A 277 11.80 -16.33 -19.98
N VAL A 278 11.06 -15.83 -20.98
CA VAL A 278 10.23 -16.65 -21.87
C VAL A 278 11.11 -17.43 -22.85
N ASN A 279 12.14 -16.79 -23.42
CA ASN A 279 13.11 -17.43 -24.32
C ASN A 279 13.92 -18.53 -23.61
N ASP A 280 14.29 -18.29 -22.35
CA ASP A 280 14.98 -19.23 -21.46
C ASP A 280 14.07 -20.37 -20.95
N LYS A 281 12.79 -20.38 -21.34
CA LYS A 281 11.76 -21.35 -20.87
C LYS A 281 11.58 -21.38 -19.35
N LYS A 282 11.90 -20.29 -18.64
CA LYS A 282 11.59 -20.13 -17.21
C LYS A 282 10.14 -19.75 -16.99
N ILE A 283 9.54 -19.03 -17.94
CA ILE A 283 8.11 -18.70 -17.97
C ILE A 283 7.51 -19.35 -19.21
N GLU A 284 6.61 -20.29 -19.01
CA GLU A 284 5.86 -20.95 -20.08
C GLU A 284 4.45 -20.36 -20.23
N GLY A 285 3.77 -20.68 -21.33
CA GLY A 285 2.40 -20.24 -21.58
C GLY A 285 2.23 -18.85 -22.21
N ILE A 286 3.32 -18.10 -22.44
CA ILE A 286 3.30 -16.83 -23.17
C ILE A 286 3.68 -17.08 -24.64
N SER A 287 2.89 -16.54 -25.56
CA SER A 287 3.14 -16.59 -27.00
C SER A 287 3.84 -15.33 -27.51
N ASN A 288 3.43 -14.15 -27.03
CA ASN A 288 4.01 -12.87 -27.45
C ASN A 288 3.75 -11.80 -26.38
N ILE A 289 4.57 -10.74 -26.37
CA ILE A 289 4.43 -9.58 -25.50
C ILE A 289 4.35 -8.34 -26.40
N ARG A 290 3.31 -7.52 -26.25
CA ARG A 290 3.12 -6.26 -26.98
C ARG A 290 3.02 -5.10 -26.00
N ASP A 291 3.62 -3.97 -26.33
CA ASP A 291 3.40 -2.71 -25.63
C ASP A 291 2.49 -1.84 -26.50
N GLU A 292 1.27 -1.64 -26.04
CA GLU A 292 0.21 -0.86 -26.68
C GLU A 292 -0.02 0.46 -25.91
N SER A 293 0.95 0.88 -25.10
CA SER A 293 0.86 2.14 -24.35
C SER A 293 0.76 3.34 -25.30
N ASP A 294 -0.19 4.23 -25.03
CA ASP A 294 -0.43 5.44 -25.82
C ASP A 294 -0.53 6.68 -24.91
N ARG A 295 -1.02 7.80 -25.45
CA ARG A 295 -1.24 9.03 -24.67
C ARG A 295 -2.39 8.93 -23.67
N ASN A 296 -3.26 7.93 -23.80
CA ASN A 296 -4.44 7.73 -22.95
C ASN A 296 -4.14 6.80 -21.77
N GLY A 297 -3.05 6.03 -21.82
CA GLY A 297 -2.60 5.24 -20.69
C GLY A 297 -1.60 4.14 -21.03
N MET A 298 -1.11 3.49 -19.98
CA MET A 298 -0.23 2.33 -20.10
C MET A 298 -1.05 1.08 -20.43
N ARG A 299 -0.58 0.29 -21.41
CA ARG A 299 -1.20 -0.99 -21.78
C ARG A 299 -0.14 -1.97 -22.27
N ILE A 300 0.18 -2.95 -21.44
CA ILE A 300 1.11 -4.04 -21.79
C ILE A 300 0.31 -5.33 -21.93
N VAL A 301 0.43 -5.99 -23.08
CA VAL A 301 -0.37 -7.15 -23.46
C VAL A 301 0.51 -8.40 -23.51
N TYR A 302 0.23 -9.36 -22.63
CA TYR A 302 0.84 -10.68 -22.66
C TYR A 302 -0.13 -11.67 -23.31
N ILE A 303 0.13 -12.01 -24.57
CA ILE A 303 -0.71 -12.94 -25.35
C ILE A 303 -0.36 -14.37 -24.96
N LEU A 304 -1.33 -15.14 -24.49
CA LEU A 304 -1.10 -16.49 -24.01
C LEU A 304 -1.10 -17.53 -25.15
N LYS A 305 -0.55 -18.72 -24.88
CA LYS A 305 -0.71 -19.90 -25.74
C LYS A 305 -2.12 -20.49 -25.54
N ARG A 306 -2.64 -21.20 -26.54
CA ARG A 306 -4.03 -21.70 -26.55
C ARG A 306 -4.36 -22.68 -25.42
N ASP A 307 -3.35 -23.34 -24.89
CA ASP A 307 -3.41 -24.35 -23.82
C ASP A 307 -3.01 -23.81 -22.45
N ALA A 308 -2.62 -22.53 -22.36
CA ALA A 308 -2.15 -21.93 -21.11
C ALA A 308 -3.31 -21.46 -20.23
N THR A 309 -3.25 -21.76 -18.93
CA THR A 309 -4.22 -21.23 -17.96
C THR A 309 -3.82 -19.82 -17.51
N PRO A 310 -4.65 -18.77 -17.71
CA PRO A 310 -4.26 -17.37 -17.46
C PRO A 310 -3.77 -17.10 -16.04
N ASN A 311 -4.48 -17.60 -15.04
CA ASN A 311 -4.12 -17.40 -13.63
C ASN A 311 -2.77 -18.04 -13.25
N VAL A 312 -2.42 -19.16 -13.87
CA VAL A 312 -1.12 -19.84 -13.63
C VAL A 312 0.02 -19.02 -14.22
N VAL A 313 -0.16 -18.51 -15.44
CA VAL A 313 0.83 -17.64 -16.09
C VAL A 313 0.96 -16.32 -15.33
N LEU A 314 -0.15 -15.72 -14.88
CA LEU A 314 -0.14 -14.50 -14.07
C LEU A 314 0.64 -14.67 -12.76
N ASN A 315 0.40 -15.75 -12.02
CA ASN A 315 1.13 -16.04 -10.78
C ASN A 315 2.63 -16.28 -11.05
N THR A 316 2.96 -16.89 -12.19
CA THR A 316 4.33 -17.09 -12.63
C THR A 316 5.00 -15.74 -12.98
N LEU A 317 4.28 -14.86 -13.68
CA LEU A 317 4.71 -13.50 -13.98
C LEU A 317 4.99 -12.71 -12.70
N PHE A 318 4.09 -12.71 -11.71
CA PHE A 318 4.34 -12.05 -10.42
C PHE A 318 5.54 -12.63 -9.68
N LYS A 319 5.79 -13.94 -9.77
CA LYS A 319 6.92 -14.57 -9.07
C LYS A 319 8.28 -14.25 -9.68
N PHE A 320 8.36 -14.17 -11.01
CA PHE A 320 9.63 -14.10 -11.74
C PHE A 320 9.94 -12.74 -12.36
N THR A 321 8.98 -11.83 -12.44
CA THR A 321 9.14 -10.51 -13.07
C THR A 321 8.90 -9.37 -12.08
N GLN A 322 9.22 -8.14 -12.49
CA GLN A 322 8.96 -6.94 -11.69
C GLN A 322 7.49 -6.48 -11.72
N LEU A 323 6.58 -7.25 -12.32
CA LEU A 323 5.13 -7.05 -12.15
C LEU A 323 4.70 -7.22 -10.69
N GLN A 324 5.48 -7.91 -9.87
CA GLN A 324 5.43 -7.79 -8.42
C GLN A 324 6.80 -7.32 -7.93
N SER A 325 6.83 -6.26 -7.14
CA SER A 325 8.04 -5.77 -6.50
C SER A 325 7.78 -5.53 -5.02
N SER A 326 8.82 -5.18 -4.26
CA SER A 326 8.64 -4.74 -2.88
C SER A 326 9.34 -3.42 -2.66
N PHE A 327 8.64 -2.49 -2.03
CA PHE A 327 9.17 -1.23 -1.55
C PHE A 327 9.61 -1.38 -0.10
N SER A 328 10.91 -1.27 0.15
CA SER A 328 11.48 -1.35 1.49
C SER A 328 11.46 0.03 2.15
N VAL A 329 10.52 0.25 3.06
CA VAL A 329 10.39 1.50 3.81
C VAL A 329 11.52 1.62 4.83
N ASN A 330 12.16 2.78 4.84
CA ASN A 330 13.15 3.15 5.84
C ASN A 330 13.10 4.67 6.06
N ASN A 331 12.33 5.08 7.07
CA ASN A 331 12.01 6.47 7.36
C ASN A 331 13.09 7.16 8.19
N ILE A 332 14.21 7.48 7.55
CA ILE A 332 15.29 8.26 8.17
C ILE A 332 15.25 9.71 7.65
N ALA A 333 15.12 10.67 8.55
CA ALA A 333 15.16 12.10 8.25
C ALA A 333 16.01 12.85 9.28
N LEU A 334 16.40 14.08 8.96
CA LEU A 334 17.14 14.95 9.87
C LEU A 334 16.18 15.64 10.84
N VAL A 335 16.36 15.39 12.13
CA VAL A 335 15.68 16.08 13.23
C VAL A 335 16.73 16.90 13.96
N LYS A 336 16.60 18.23 13.94
CA LYS A 336 17.57 19.17 14.56
C LYS A 336 19.03 18.84 14.14
N GLY A 337 19.22 18.54 12.85
CA GLY A 337 20.52 18.22 12.25
C GLY A 337 21.03 16.80 12.48
N ARG A 338 20.27 15.92 13.15
CA ARG A 338 20.68 14.53 13.43
C ARG A 338 19.79 13.53 12.69
N PRO A 339 20.34 12.49 12.06
CA PRO A 339 19.55 11.45 11.41
C PRO A 339 18.79 10.63 12.47
N GLN A 340 17.48 10.53 12.34
CA GLN A 340 16.61 9.76 13.23
C GLN A 340 15.63 8.90 12.43
N MET A 341 15.29 7.74 12.99
CA MET A 341 14.23 6.88 12.48
C MET A 341 12.89 7.37 12.99
N LEU A 342 11.93 7.58 12.09
CA LEU A 342 10.64 8.18 12.40
C LEU A 342 9.49 7.24 12.05
N ASN A 343 8.57 7.06 12.99
CA ASN A 343 7.28 6.44 12.72
C ASN A 343 6.30 7.47 12.12
N LEU A 344 5.06 7.06 11.82
CA LEU A 344 4.05 7.95 11.23
C LEU A 344 3.69 9.14 12.15
N LYS A 345 3.51 8.87 13.44
CA LYS A 345 3.16 9.89 14.45
C LYS A 345 4.29 10.90 14.61
N ASP A 346 5.55 10.46 14.63
CA ASP A 346 6.73 11.34 14.74
C ASP A 346 6.80 12.32 13.56
N MET A 347 6.58 11.85 12.34
CA MET A 347 6.60 12.70 11.14
C MET A 347 5.51 13.79 11.19
N ILE A 348 4.30 13.44 11.64
CA ILE A 348 3.20 14.41 11.83
C ILE A 348 3.54 15.39 12.96
N HIS A 349 4.04 14.88 14.08
CA HIS A 349 4.42 15.68 15.25
C HIS A 349 5.44 16.77 14.89
N TYR A 350 6.54 16.41 14.21
CA TYR A 350 7.57 17.37 13.83
C TYR A 350 7.09 18.37 12.78
N PHE A 351 6.19 17.97 11.88
CA PHE A 351 5.54 18.90 10.96
C PHE A 351 4.68 19.92 11.72
N ILE A 352 3.90 19.49 12.71
CA ILE A 352 3.08 20.36 13.55
C ILE A 352 3.93 21.28 14.45
N GLU A 353 5.02 20.78 15.05
CA GLU A 353 5.98 21.60 15.81
C GLU A 353 6.51 22.74 14.93
N HIS A 354 6.91 22.42 13.69
CA HIS A 354 7.36 23.40 12.72
C HIS A 354 6.27 24.41 12.34
N ARG A 355 5.01 23.96 12.15
CA ARG A 355 3.88 24.86 11.87
C ARG A 355 3.64 25.83 13.02
N HIS A 356 3.70 25.38 14.27
CA HIS A 356 3.55 26.27 15.41
C HIS A 356 4.66 27.32 15.48
N ASP A 357 5.91 26.94 15.22
CA ASP A 357 7.04 27.89 15.16
C ASP A 357 6.84 28.95 14.06
N VAL A 358 6.53 28.49 12.84
CA VAL A 358 6.30 29.36 11.68
C VAL A 358 5.13 30.33 11.92
N VAL A 359 4.00 29.84 12.44
CA VAL A 359 2.85 30.70 12.77
C VAL A 359 3.22 31.70 13.85
N THR A 360 3.93 31.27 14.90
CA THR A 360 4.37 32.17 15.97
C THR A 360 5.28 33.28 15.44
N ARG A 361 6.28 32.95 14.62
CA ARG A 361 7.19 33.93 14.01
C ARG A 361 6.47 34.88 13.07
N ARG A 362 5.57 34.36 12.22
CA ARG A 362 4.72 35.18 11.34
C ARG A 362 3.88 36.17 12.14
N THR A 363 3.18 35.70 13.16
CA THR A 363 2.34 36.53 14.02
C THR A 363 3.16 37.57 14.78
N GLN A 364 4.37 37.24 15.25
CA GLN A 364 5.29 38.21 15.86
C GLN A 364 5.75 39.27 14.86
N PHE A 365 6.08 38.88 13.62
CA PHE A 365 6.47 39.83 12.57
C PHE A 365 5.32 40.78 12.24
N GLU A 366 4.12 40.26 12.01
CA GLU A 366 2.92 41.04 11.73
C GLU A 366 2.55 41.95 12.91
N LEU A 367 2.72 41.47 14.15
CA LEU A 367 2.49 42.28 15.35
C LEU A 367 3.47 43.44 15.44
N ARG A 368 4.78 43.20 15.24
CA ARG A 368 5.79 44.26 15.21
C ARG A 368 5.45 45.32 14.15
N LYS A 369 5.07 44.88 12.94
CA LYS A 369 4.70 45.80 11.85
C LYS A 369 3.41 46.58 12.13
N ALA A 370 2.42 45.94 12.74
CA ALA A 370 1.18 46.57 13.14
C ALA A 370 1.42 47.61 14.26
N GLU A 371 2.23 47.29 15.27
CA GLU A 371 2.61 48.20 16.35
C GLU A 371 3.43 49.39 15.84
N GLU A 372 4.41 49.16 14.95
CA GLU A 372 5.15 50.23 14.26
C GLU A 372 4.20 51.17 13.50
N ARG A 373 3.21 50.63 12.79
CA ARG A 373 2.23 51.41 12.03
C ARG A 373 1.27 52.16 12.95
N ALA A 374 0.75 51.52 14.00
CA ALA A 374 -0.11 52.16 15.00
C ALA A 374 0.61 53.33 15.68
N HIS A 375 1.88 53.16 16.03
CA HIS A 375 2.72 54.20 16.61
C HIS A 375 2.83 55.42 15.68
N ILE A 376 3.05 55.21 14.38
CA ILE A 376 3.08 56.31 13.40
C ILE A 376 1.71 56.99 13.28
N LEU A 377 0.62 56.22 13.18
CA LEU A 377 -0.73 56.76 13.05
C LEU A 377 -1.15 57.59 14.27
N GLU A 378 -0.80 57.16 15.49
CA GLU A 378 -1.04 57.93 16.71
C GLU A 378 -0.37 59.31 16.64
N GLY A 379 0.89 59.37 16.20
CA GLY A 379 1.60 60.63 16.01
C GLY A 379 0.94 61.53 14.95
N LEU A 380 0.49 60.95 13.84
CA LEU A 380 -0.23 61.67 12.78
C LEU A 380 -1.60 62.20 13.26
N ILE A 381 -2.33 61.44 14.08
CA ILE A 381 -3.60 61.86 14.66
C ILE A 381 -3.38 63.03 15.64
N ILE A 382 -2.39 62.93 16.54
CA ILE A 382 -2.00 64.02 17.46
C ILE A 382 -1.64 65.28 16.67
N ALA A 383 -0.87 65.14 15.59
CA ALA A 383 -0.49 66.27 14.74
C ALA A 383 -1.69 66.88 13.99
N SER A 384 -2.62 66.05 13.53
CA SER A 384 -3.84 66.49 12.87
C SER A 384 -4.76 67.26 13.80
N ASP A 385 -4.91 66.80 15.04
CA ASP A 385 -5.75 67.42 16.06
C ASP A 385 -5.18 68.78 16.54
N ASN A 386 -3.86 69.00 16.35
CA ASN A 386 -3.15 70.21 16.78
C ASN A 386 -2.46 70.94 15.62
N ILE A 387 -3.06 70.90 14.41
CA ILE A 387 -2.38 71.28 13.16
C ILE A 387 -1.83 72.72 13.15
N ASP A 388 -2.56 73.68 13.73
CA ASP A 388 -2.12 75.08 13.76
C ASP A 388 -0.83 75.26 14.56
N GLU A 389 -0.70 74.53 15.67
CA GLU A 389 0.48 74.55 16.53
C GLU A 389 1.66 73.83 15.86
N VAL A 390 1.39 72.69 15.21
CA VAL A 390 2.40 71.96 14.42
C VAL A 390 2.96 72.84 13.29
N ILE A 391 2.10 73.51 12.51
CA ILE A 391 2.53 74.42 11.44
C ILE A 391 3.33 75.59 12.00
N LYS A 392 2.92 76.14 13.14
CA LYS A 392 3.65 77.24 13.80
C LYS A 392 5.06 76.81 14.20
N ILE A 393 5.21 75.63 14.80
CA ILE A 393 6.50 75.07 15.20
C ILE A 393 7.39 74.81 13.97
N ILE A 394 6.84 74.21 12.91
CA ILE A 394 7.58 73.94 11.67
C ILE A 394 8.04 75.24 11.01
N ARG A 395 7.17 76.26 10.92
CA ARG A 395 7.51 77.57 10.31
C ARG A 395 8.52 78.39 11.13
N ALA A 396 8.55 78.20 12.45
CA ALA A 396 9.45 78.92 13.36
C ALA A 396 10.83 78.24 13.52
N SER A 397 11.04 77.08 12.88
CA SER A 397 12.30 76.34 12.89
C SER A 397 13.12 76.65 11.65
N SER A 398 14.45 76.76 11.79
CA SER A 398 15.37 77.12 10.70
C SER A 398 15.68 75.96 9.75
N ASN A 399 15.48 74.72 10.19
CA ASN A 399 15.66 73.50 9.40
C ASN A 399 14.77 72.36 9.91
N THR A 400 14.72 71.26 9.16
CA THR A 400 13.88 70.08 9.45
C THR A 400 14.27 69.38 10.76
N GLU A 401 15.56 69.32 11.08
CA GLU A 401 16.05 68.70 12.32
C GLU A 401 15.55 69.48 13.55
N GLN A 402 15.65 70.81 13.53
CA GLN A 402 15.15 71.66 14.61
C GLN A 402 13.61 71.59 14.74
N ALA A 403 12.89 71.47 13.62
CA ALA A 403 11.44 71.25 13.66
C ALA A 403 11.11 69.90 14.32
N ARG A 404 11.86 68.85 14.00
CA ARG A 404 11.68 67.51 14.59
C ARG A 404 11.91 67.52 16.10
N GLU A 405 13.04 68.07 16.56
CA GLU A 405 13.37 68.15 17.99
C GLU A 405 12.30 68.90 18.79
N ARG A 406 11.81 70.03 18.27
CA ARG A 406 10.74 70.80 18.93
C ARG A 406 9.39 70.08 18.95
N LEU A 407 9.05 69.33 17.89
CA LEU A 407 7.84 68.52 17.85
C LEU A 407 7.90 67.35 18.85
N ILE A 408 9.07 66.70 18.96
CA ILE A 408 9.36 65.65 19.95
C ILE A 408 9.16 66.19 21.36
N GLU A 409 9.78 67.32 21.70
CA GLU A 409 9.70 67.90 23.05
C GLU A 409 8.28 68.36 23.39
N ARG A 410 7.60 69.02 22.44
CA ARG A 410 6.28 69.62 22.68
C ARG A 410 5.17 68.58 22.82
N PHE A 411 5.10 67.62 21.90
CA PHE A 411 4.02 66.64 21.83
C PHE A 411 4.41 65.27 22.40
N LYS A 412 5.62 65.14 22.99
CA LYS A 412 6.17 63.89 23.53
C LYS A 412 6.19 62.75 22.51
N LEU A 413 6.53 63.08 21.26
CA LEU A 413 6.54 62.15 20.14
C LEU A 413 7.89 61.42 20.04
N SER A 414 7.91 60.25 19.42
CA SER A 414 9.17 59.59 19.04
C SER A 414 9.79 60.24 17.80
N ASP A 415 11.08 59.96 17.57
CA ASP A 415 11.80 60.46 16.39
C ASP A 415 11.13 60.02 15.08
N ILE A 416 10.63 58.78 15.01
CA ILE A 416 9.94 58.23 13.83
C ILE A 416 8.60 58.92 13.61
N GLN A 417 7.82 59.19 14.66
CA GLN A 417 6.56 59.95 14.56
C GLN A 417 6.82 61.38 14.07
N ALA A 418 7.80 62.07 14.66
CA ALA A 418 8.12 63.44 14.28
C ALA A 418 8.61 63.55 12.83
N ARG A 419 9.39 62.57 12.32
CA ARG A 419 9.73 62.48 10.90
C ARG A 419 8.49 62.33 10.02
N ALA A 420 7.59 61.40 10.36
CA ALA A 420 6.36 61.18 9.61
C ALA A 420 5.46 62.44 9.55
N ILE A 421 5.43 63.24 10.63
CA ILE A 421 4.68 64.50 10.68
C ILE A 421 5.30 65.57 9.77
N VAL A 422 6.63 65.70 9.77
CA VAL A 422 7.33 66.67 8.90
C VAL A 422 7.18 66.30 7.42
N GLU A 423 7.08 65.01 7.10
CA GLU A 423 6.87 64.50 5.73
C GLU A 423 5.40 64.52 5.28
N MET A 424 4.48 64.91 6.17
CA MET A 424 3.05 64.95 5.90
C MET A 424 2.73 65.95 4.79
N ARG A 425 1.88 65.54 3.84
CA ARG A 425 1.45 66.38 2.71
C ARG A 425 0.17 67.13 3.07
N LEU A 426 0.04 68.38 2.63
CA LEU A 426 -1.14 69.23 2.89
C LEU A 426 -2.49 68.58 2.53
N ARG A 427 -2.53 67.71 1.50
CA ARG A 427 -3.76 66.97 1.13
C ARG A 427 -4.29 66.05 2.24
N GLN A 428 -3.42 65.57 3.13
CA GLN A 428 -3.76 64.67 4.24
C GLN A 428 -4.47 65.39 5.39
N LEU A 429 -4.61 66.72 5.31
CA LEU A 429 -5.32 67.54 6.30
C LEU A 429 -6.82 67.72 5.99
N THR A 430 -7.32 67.13 4.90
CA THR A 430 -8.76 67.16 4.61
C THR A 430 -9.50 66.27 5.62
N GLY A 431 -10.71 66.66 6.03
CA GLY A 431 -11.47 65.91 7.05
C GLY A 431 -11.67 64.43 6.69
N LEU A 432 -11.89 64.12 5.41
CA LEU A 432 -12.02 62.74 4.93
C LEU A 432 -10.73 61.92 5.09
N GLU A 433 -9.55 62.53 4.98
CA GLU A 433 -8.28 61.84 5.22
C GLU A 433 -8.01 61.66 6.71
N GLN A 434 -8.48 62.57 7.57
CA GLN A 434 -8.43 62.41 9.02
C GLN A 434 -9.32 61.25 9.49
N ASP A 435 -10.54 61.16 8.96
CA ASP A 435 -11.46 60.05 9.25
C ASP A 435 -10.86 58.71 8.81
N LYS A 436 -10.23 58.66 7.64
CA LYS A 436 -9.51 57.46 7.17
C LYS A 436 -8.35 57.07 8.09
N LEU A 437 -7.56 58.03 8.58
CA LEU A 437 -6.47 57.75 9.51
C LEU A 437 -6.98 57.15 10.82
N ARG A 438 -8.08 57.69 11.36
CA ARG A 438 -8.72 57.16 12.58
C ARG A 438 -9.29 55.77 12.34
N ALA A 439 -9.96 55.53 11.21
CA ALA A 439 -10.46 54.21 10.84
C ALA A 439 -9.32 53.20 10.68
N GLU A 440 -8.23 53.56 10.00
CA GLU A 440 -7.04 52.71 9.85
C GLU A 440 -6.43 52.38 11.23
N TYR A 441 -6.35 53.37 12.13
CA TYR A 441 -5.86 53.16 13.49
C TYR A 441 -6.73 52.18 14.28
N GLU A 442 -8.07 52.33 14.23
CA GLU A 442 -9.00 51.41 14.90
C GLU A 442 -8.90 49.98 14.35
N GLU A 443 -8.77 49.81 13.03
CA GLU A 443 -8.56 48.50 12.40
C GLU A 443 -7.24 47.86 12.83
N ILE A 444 -6.16 48.63 12.86
CA ILE A 444 -4.84 48.15 13.29
C ILE A 444 -4.85 47.79 14.77
N MET A 445 -5.53 48.56 15.63
CA MET A 445 -5.65 48.22 17.05
C MET A 445 -6.40 46.90 17.26
N LYS A 446 -7.49 46.65 16.51
CA LYS A 446 -8.18 45.36 16.51
C LYS A 446 -7.27 44.23 16.03
N LEU A 447 -6.47 44.47 14.99
CA LEU A 447 -5.49 43.50 14.51
C LEU A 447 -4.42 43.20 15.57
N ILE A 448 -3.87 44.21 16.23
CA ILE A 448 -2.89 44.05 17.32
C ILE A 448 -3.48 43.22 18.45
N GLU A 449 -4.72 43.49 18.86
CA GLU A 449 -5.42 42.72 19.89
C GLU A 449 -5.57 41.25 19.47
N HIS A 450 -6.00 41.00 18.23
CA HIS A 450 -6.11 39.65 17.69
C HIS A 450 -4.75 38.92 17.63
N LEU A 451 -3.69 39.57 17.14
CA LEU A 451 -2.35 38.99 17.05
C LEU A 451 -1.77 38.70 18.44
N LYS A 452 -1.98 39.58 19.42
CA LYS A 452 -1.59 39.35 20.82
C LYS A 452 -2.33 38.16 21.42
N ALA A 453 -3.64 38.05 21.19
CA ALA A 453 -4.43 36.90 21.61
C ALA A 453 -3.93 35.60 20.97
N LEU A 454 -3.61 35.62 19.68
CA LEU A 454 -3.07 34.47 18.95
C LEU A 454 -1.68 34.04 19.48
N LEU A 455 -0.82 34.97 19.90
CA LEU A 455 0.46 34.63 20.54
C LEU A 455 0.29 34.08 21.97
N ALA A 456 -0.74 34.52 22.69
CA ALA A 456 -1.00 34.09 24.06
C ALA A 456 -1.66 32.69 24.14
N ASP A 457 -2.53 32.34 23.19
CA ASP A 457 -3.31 31.10 23.24
C ASP A 457 -2.88 30.08 22.18
N VAL A 458 -2.39 28.92 22.64
CA VAL A 458 -2.01 27.79 21.79
C VAL A 458 -3.23 27.24 21.03
N ASN A 459 -4.42 27.22 21.64
CA ASN A 459 -5.63 26.68 21.01
C ASN A 459 -6.06 27.54 19.81
N LEU A 460 -5.94 28.86 19.91
CA LEU A 460 -6.18 29.76 18.78
C LEU A 460 -5.19 29.49 17.64
N ARG A 461 -3.90 29.26 17.95
CA ARG A 461 -2.91 28.88 16.93
C ARG A 461 -3.25 27.53 16.31
N THR A 462 -3.65 26.55 17.11
CA THR A 462 -4.07 25.24 16.62
C THR A 462 -5.29 25.36 15.70
N ALA A 463 -6.27 26.20 16.04
CA ALA A 463 -7.43 26.46 15.19
C ALA A 463 -7.01 27.07 13.84
N LEU A 464 -6.13 28.07 13.84
CA LEU A 464 -5.59 28.67 12.61
C LEU A 464 -4.83 27.64 11.75
N ILE A 465 -4.00 26.79 12.37
CA ILE A 465 -3.29 25.72 11.66
C ILE A 465 -4.29 24.74 11.03
N LYS A 466 -5.37 24.37 11.73
CA LYS A 466 -6.43 23.52 11.17
C LYS A 466 -7.09 24.16 9.95
N GLU A 467 -7.42 25.45 10.04
CA GLU A 467 -8.01 26.21 8.92
C GLU A 467 -7.09 26.22 7.69
N GLU A 468 -5.80 26.53 7.87
CA GLU A 468 -4.81 26.53 6.79
C GLU A 468 -4.61 25.12 6.18
N LEU A 469 -4.63 24.07 6.99
CA LEU A 469 -4.53 22.69 6.50
C LEU A 469 -5.77 22.27 5.71
N ILE A 470 -6.96 22.65 6.17
CA ILE A 470 -8.22 22.42 5.43
C ILE A 470 -8.17 23.15 4.09
N GLU A 471 -7.71 24.40 4.05
CA GLU A 471 -7.54 25.15 2.80
C GLU A 471 -6.63 24.39 1.81
N ILE A 472 -5.50 23.85 2.27
CA ILE A 472 -4.59 23.05 1.42
C ILE A 472 -5.26 21.77 0.92
N ARG A 473 -6.06 21.10 1.77
CA ARG A 473 -6.83 19.92 1.37
C ARG A 473 -7.84 20.24 0.27
N GLU A 474 -8.60 21.32 0.41
CA GLU A 474 -9.60 21.71 -0.58
C GLU A 474 -8.97 22.18 -1.90
N LYS A 475 -7.79 22.81 -1.85
CA LYS A 475 -7.06 23.26 -3.06
C LYS A 475 -6.43 22.13 -3.86
N TYR A 476 -5.87 21.12 -3.20
CA TYR A 476 -4.97 20.14 -3.83
C TYR A 476 -5.32 18.67 -3.57
N GLY A 477 -6.33 18.39 -2.75
CA GLY A 477 -6.76 17.04 -2.45
C GLY A 477 -7.19 16.29 -3.70
N ASP A 478 -6.84 15.01 -3.77
CA ASP A 478 -7.20 14.12 -4.86
C ASP A 478 -7.57 12.72 -4.36
N ALA A 479 -8.17 11.93 -5.25
CA ALA A 479 -8.50 10.54 -4.96
C ALA A 479 -7.24 9.68 -4.89
N ARG A 480 -7.28 8.67 -4.02
CA ARG A 480 -6.25 7.63 -3.92
C ARG A 480 -6.08 6.90 -5.25
N ARG A 481 -4.82 6.64 -5.64
CA ARG A 481 -4.47 5.91 -6.87
C ARG A 481 -4.20 4.44 -6.59
N SER A 482 -3.36 4.15 -5.60
CA SER A 482 -2.99 2.77 -5.26
C SER A 482 -4.14 2.05 -4.54
N LEU A 483 -4.50 0.87 -5.04
CA LEU A 483 -5.48 -0.02 -4.40
C LEU A 483 -4.82 -0.78 -3.24
N ILE A 484 -5.60 -1.09 -2.21
CA ILE A 484 -5.12 -1.81 -1.02
C ILE A 484 -5.84 -3.15 -0.95
N GLU A 485 -5.10 -4.23 -1.18
CA GLU A 485 -5.57 -5.59 -0.94
C GLU A 485 -5.13 -6.02 0.46
N LEU A 486 -6.03 -5.87 1.43
CA LEU A 486 -5.77 -6.18 2.85
C LEU A 486 -5.39 -7.67 3.03
N SER A 487 -5.96 -8.52 2.21
CA SER A 487 -5.84 -9.99 2.20
C SER A 487 -4.46 -10.50 1.72
N GLY A 488 -3.50 -9.62 1.43
CA GLY A 488 -2.18 -10.02 0.94
C GLY A 488 -1.13 -10.30 2.02
N GLY A 489 -1.49 -10.22 3.30
CA GLY A 489 -0.82 -10.99 4.36
C GLY A 489 -1.32 -12.44 4.31
N ASP A 490 -0.79 -13.35 5.13
CA ASP A 490 -1.39 -14.69 5.30
C ASP A 490 -2.76 -14.59 6.00
N VAL A 491 -3.74 -13.91 5.39
CA VAL A 491 -5.16 -13.89 5.79
C VAL A 491 -5.87 -14.78 4.78
N SER A 492 -6.34 -15.92 5.26
CA SER A 492 -7.13 -16.83 4.43
C SER A 492 -8.42 -16.13 4.02
N ILE A 493 -8.79 -16.27 2.75
CA ILE A 493 -10.07 -15.83 2.14
C ILE A 493 -11.30 -16.19 3.02
N GLU A 494 -11.16 -17.20 3.88
CA GLU A 494 -12.07 -17.61 4.95
C GLU A 494 -12.66 -16.45 5.78
N ASP A 495 -11.86 -15.46 6.19
CA ASP A 495 -12.33 -14.43 7.13
C ASP A 495 -13.23 -13.36 6.48
N LEU A 496 -13.27 -13.31 5.13
CA LEU A 496 -14.09 -12.37 4.35
C LEU A 496 -15.41 -12.96 3.88
N ILE A 497 -15.56 -14.29 3.94
CA ILE A 497 -16.72 -15.01 3.44
C ILE A 497 -17.56 -15.45 4.63
N ALA A 498 -18.82 -15.02 4.68
CA ALA A 498 -19.75 -15.46 5.71
C ALA A 498 -19.88 -16.99 5.70
N ASP A 499 -19.79 -17.61 6.88
CA ASP A 499 -19.92 -19.07 7.01
C ASP A 499 -21.40 -19.49 6.92
N GLU A 500 -21.92 -19.55 5.69
CA GLU A 500 -23.30 -19.93 5.40
C GLU A 500 -23.43 -21.42 5.06
N ASN A 501 -24.60 -21.98 5.33
CA ASN A 501 -24.94 -23.35 4.93
C ASN A 501 -25.20 -23.42 3.41
N VAL A 502 -24.49 -24.32 2.75
CA VAL A 502 -24.58 -24.57 1.32
C VAL A 502 -24.75 -26.06 1.03
N VAL A 503 -25.31 -26.37 -0.13
CA VAL A 503 -25.42 -27.73 -0.68
C VAL A 503 -24.40 -27.86 -1.80
N ILE A 504 -23.47 -28.80 -1.64
CA ILE A 504 -22.51 -29.18 -2.67
C ILE A 504 -23.09 -30.36 -3.43
N THR A 505 -23.12 -30.28 -4.76
CA THR A 505 -23.59 -31.37 -5.62
C THR A 505 -22.53 -31.76 -6.62
N ILE A 506 -22.30 -33.05 -6.79
CA ILE A 506 -21.35 -33.63 -7.75
C ILE A 506 -22.11 -34.56 -8.70
N SER A 507 -21.98 -34.34 -10.00
CA SER A 507 -22.58 -35.19 -11.03
C SER A 507 -21.69 -36.38 -11.39
N HIS A 508 -22.27 -37.39 -12.03
CA HIS A 508 -21.57 -38.58 -12.50
C HIS A 508 -20.45 -38.25 -13.50
N ALA A 509 -20.65 -37.24 -14.34
CA ALA A 509 -19.62 -36.72 -15.25
C ALA A 509 -18.54 -35.87 -14.54
N GLY A 510 -18.61 -35.72 -13.21
CA GLY A 510 -17.61 -35.03 -12.40
C GLY A 510 -17.76 -33.51 -12.38
N TYR A 511 -18.97 -32.98 -12.61
CA TYR A 511 -19.24 -31.55 -12.42
C TYR A 511 -19.60 -31.28 -10.96
N ILE A 512 -18.94 -30.28 -10.36
CA ILE A 512 -19.17 -29.84 -8.99
C ILE A 512 -19.67 -28.39 -8.94
N LYS A 513 -20.58 -28.12 -8.02
CA LYS A 513 -21.05 -26.77 -7.68
C LYS A 513 -21.46 -26.67 -6.22
N ARG A 514 -21.48 -25.44 -5.70
CA ARG A 514 -22.15 -25.09 -4.44
C ARG A 514 -23.40 -24.26 -4.74
N THR A 515 -24.46 -24.51 -3.99
CA THR A 515 -25.73 -23.78 -4.09
C THR A 515 -26.17 -23.40 -2.67
N ASN A 516 -26.70 -22.20 -2.46
CA ASN A 516 -27.18 -21.79 -1.14
C ASN A 516 -28.30 -22.72 -0.65
N LEU A 517 -28.28 -23.13 0.62
CA LEU A 517 -29.28 -24.03 1.18
C LEU A 517 -30.70 -23.45 1.07
N THR A 518 -30.84 -22.12 1.08
CA THR A 518 -32.13 -21.42 0.93
C THR A 518 -32.84 -21.69 -0.40
N GLU A 519 -32.11 -22.07 -1.46
CA GLU A 519 -32.71 -22.51 -2.74
C GLU A 519 -33.40 -23.88 -2.63
N TYR A 520 -33.02 -24.70 -1.65
CA TYR A 520 -33.59 -26.02 -1.38
C TYR A 520 -34.72 -25.93 -0.35
N LYS A 521 -35.86 -25.32 -0.72
CA LYS A 521 -37.06 -25.29 0.15
C LYS A 521 -37.65 -26.69 0.33
N THR A 522 -38.01 -27.04 1.56
CA THR A 522 -38.82 -28.21 1.90
C THR A 522 -40.20 -28.15 1.23
N GLN A 523 -40.51 -29.11 0.36
CA GLN A 523 -41.88 -29.37 -0.08
C GLN A 523 -42.54 -30.41 0.85
N ASN A 524 -43.77 -30.13 1.28
CA ASN A 524 -44.59 -31.11 2.01
C ASN A 524 -44.88 -32.34 1.12
N ARG A 525 -44.92 -33.52 1.75
CA ARG A 525 -45.21 -34.82 1.10
C ARG A 525 -46.43 -34.73 0.17
N GLY A 526 -46.24 -35.08 -1.11
CA GLY A 526 -47.31 -35.19 -2.11
C GLY A 526 -47.08 -34.46 -3.44
N GLY A 527 -45.99 -33.71 -3.61
CA GLY A 527 -45.64 -33.06 -4.88
C GLY A 527 -44.96 -34.01 -5.87
N VAL A 528 -45.47 -34.08 -7.10
CA VAL A 528 -44.76 -34.70 -8.24
C VAL A 528 -43.41 -34.00 -8.37
N GLY A 529 -42.31 -34.76 -8.25
CA GLY A 529 -40.95 -34.23 -8.20
C GLY A 529 -40.68 -33.23 -9.31
N GLN A 530 -40.35 -31.98 -8.94
CA GLN A 530 -39.93 -30.98 -9.91
C GLN A 530 -38.67 -31.48 -10.62
N LYS A 531 -38.73 -31.57 -11.96
CA LYS A 531 -37.60 -31.96 -12.82
C LYS A 531 -36.35 -31.15 -12.47
N SER A 532 -35.39 -31.78 -11.80
CA SER A 532 -34.05 -31.24 -11.60
C SER A 532 -33.26 -31.43 -12.89
N ALA A 533 -32.84 -30.32 -13.51
CA ALA A 533 -32.00 -30.23 -14.71
C ALA A 533 -32.51 -30.99 -15.95
N GLY A 534 -32.58 -30.32 -17.10
CA GLY A 534 -32.86 -31.00 -18.37
C GLY A 534 -31.74 -31.99 -18.70
N THR A 535 -31.94 -33.28 -18.42
CA THR A 535 -31.07 -34.37 -18.88
C THR A 535 -31.28 -34.57 -20.37
N ARG A 536 -30.57 -33.79 -21.17
CA ARG A 536 -30.04 -34.32 -22.44
C ARG A 536 -28.66 -34.87 -22.10
N ASP A 537 -28.52 -36.18 -22.30
CA ASP A 537 -27.34 -37.02 -22.12
C ASP A 537 -26.98 -37.36 -20.66
N ALA A 538 -27.35 -38.59 -20.24
CA ALA A 538 -26.81 -39.49 -19.19
C ALA A 538 -26.15 -38.98 -17.87
N ASP A 539 -26.07 -37.69 -17.58
CA ASP A 539 -25.43 -37.14 -16.40
C ASP A 539 -26.45 -36.90 -15.29
N PHE A 540 -26.26 -37.54 -14.14
CA PHE A 540 -27.13 -37.46 -12.97
C PHE A 540 -26.32 -37.06 -11.74
N LEU A 541 -27.00 -36.55 -10.71
CA LEU A 541 -26.37 -36.22 -9.43
C LEU A 541 -25.96 -37.50 -8.71
N GLU A 542 -24.67 -37.68 -8.45
CA GLU A 542 -24.11 -38.86 -7.79
C GLU A 542 -23.85 -38.59 -6.30
N HIS A 543 -23.37 -37.39 -5.94
CA HIS A 543 -23.11 -37.01 -4.55
C HIS A 543 -23.75 -35.68 -4.18
N MET A 544 -24.21 -35.60 -2.92
CA MET A 544 -24.77 -34.40 -2.32
C MET A 544 -24.27 -34.26 -0.88
N PHE A 545 -23.69 -33.11 -0.55
CA PHE A 545 -23.20 -32.80 0.80
C PHE A 545 -23.84 -31.50 1.27
N VAL A 546 -24.25 -31.46 2.54
CA VAL A 546 -24.60 -30.21 3.22
C VAL A 546 -23.38 -29.79 4.01
N ALA A 547 -22.88 -28.59 3.73
CA ALA A 547 -21.63 -28.08 4.29
C ALA A 547 -21.73 -26.59 4.60
N THR A 548 -20.76 -26.05 5.32
CA THR A 548 -20.59 -24.61 5.49
C THR A 548 -19.47 -24.10 4.57
N ASN A 549 -19.47 -22.81 4.23
CA ASN A 549 -18.45 -22.21 3.35
C ASN A 549 -17.03 -22.43 3.87
N HIS A 550 -16.85 -22.48 5.19
CA HIS A 550 -15.56 -22.64 5.84
C HIS A 550 -15.13 -24.09 5.95
N GLN A 551 -15.97 -25.09 5.66
CA GLN A 551 -15.52 -26.49 5.67
C GLN A 551 -14.55 -26.81 4.53
N TYR A 552 -13.90 -27.97 4.61
CA TYR A 552 -13.04 -28.48 3.55
C TYR A 552 -13.71 -29.61 2.77
N MET A 553 -13.49 -29.62 1.47
CA MET A 553 -13.83 -30.74 0.60
C MET A 553 -12.55 -31.45 0.17
N MET A 554 -12.43 -32.74 0.51
CA MET A 554 -11.30 -33.59 0.16
C MET A 554 -11.66 -34.54 -0.99
N PHE A 555 -10.77 -34.66 -1.96
CA PHE A 555 -10.87 -35.46 -3.18
C PHE A 555 -9.75 -36.49 -3.21
N PHE A 556 -10.08 -37.76 -3.32
CA PHE A 556 -9.10 -38.83 -3.41
C PHE A 556 -9.09 -39.46 -4.79
N THR A 557 -7.92 -39.56 -5.41
CA THR A 557 -7.79 -40.04 -6.79
C THR A 557 -7.49 -41.53 -6.87
N GLN A 558 -7.71 -42.11 -8.04
CA GLN A 558 -7.46 -43.51 -8.38
C GLN A 558 -6.01 -43.90 -8.12
N LYS A 559 -5.06 -42.99 -8.43
CA LYS A 559 -3.63 -43.15 -8.15
C LYS A 559 -3.24 -42.92 -6.67
N GLY A 560 -4.21 -42.65 -5.79
CA GLY A 560 -3.97 -42.52 -4.35
C GLY A 560 -3.44 -41.15 -3.91
N LYS A 561 -3.66 -40.09 -4.71
CA LYS A 561 -3.40 -38.70 -4.29
C LYS A 561 -4.64 -38.12 -3.61
N CYS A 562 -4.43 -37.18 -2.70
CA CYS A 562 -5.47 -36.40 -2.06
C CYS A 562 -5.29 -34.93 -2.42
N PHE A 563 -6.38 -34.31 -2.84
CA PHE A 563 -6.53 -32.87 -3.08
C PHE A 563 -7.63 -32.36 -2.16
N TRP A 564 -7.56 -31.10 -1.77
CA TRP A 564 -8.63 -30.51 -0.99
C TRP A 564 -8.69 -29.02 -1.23
N MET A 565 -9.88 -28.48 -1.09
CA MET A 565 -10.18 -27.06 -1.29
C MET A 565 -11.23 -26.63 -0.28
N ARG A 566 -11.30 -25.34 0.03
CA ARG A 566 -12.38 -24.83 0.89
C ARG A 566 -13.69 -24.87 0.12
N VAL A 567 -14.80 -25.05 0.83
CA VAL A 567 -16.12 -25.15 0.19
C VAL A 567 -16.46 -23.87 -0.56
N TYR A 568 -16.11 -22.67 -0.06
CA TYR A 568 -16.35 -21.42 -0.78
C TYR A 568 -15.60 -21.29 -2.12
N GLU A 569 -14.50 -22.03 -2.31
CA GLU A 569 -13.71 -22.04 -3.55
C GLU A 569 -14.42 -22.82 -4.67
N ILE A 570 -15.40 -23.65 -4.31
CA ILE A 570 -16.25 -24.33 -5.27
C ILE A 570 -17.15 -23.29 -5.97
N PRO A 571 -17.26 -23.32 -7.30
CA PRO A 571 -18.09 -22.37 -8.04
C PRO A 571 -19.55 -22.38 -7.56
N GLU A 572 -20.06 -21.19 -7.28
CA GLU A 572 -21.47 -20.99 -6.96
C GLU A 572 -22.33 -21.14 -8.21
N GLY A 573 -23.47 -21.82 -8.07
CA GLY A 573 -24.40 -22.01 -9.17
C GLY A 573 -25.80 -22.32 -8.68
N SER A 574 -26.78 -21.92 -9.49
CA SER A 574 -28.18 -22.21 -9.22
C SER A 574 -28.47 -23.71 -9.24
N LYS A 575 -29.60 -24.12 -8.67
CA LYS A 575 -30.08 -25.52 -8.71
C LYS A 575 -30.10 -26.13 -10.12
N THR A 576 -30.33 -25.35 -11.16
CA THR A 576 -30.40 -25.82 -12.56
C THR A 576 -29.06 -25.78 -13.32
N ALA A 577 -28.04 -25.10 -12.79
CA ALA A 577 -26.72 -25.02 -13.43
C ALA A 577 -25.97 -26.37 -13.37
N LYS A 578 -25.13 -26.66 -14.38
CA LYS A 578 -24.31 -27.88 -14.41
C LYS A 578 -23.10 -27.84 -13.46
N GLY A 579 -22.60 -26.65 -13.12
CA GLY A 579 -21.37 -26.50 -12.33
C GLY A 579 -20.11 -26.50 -13.20
N ARG A 580 -18.94 -26.71 -12.59
CA ARG A 580 -17.66 -26.84 -13.30
C ARG A 580 -17.09 -28.24 -13.18
N ALA A 581 -16.40 -28.71 -14.21
CA ALA A 581 -15.69 -29.98 -14.18
C ALA A 581 -14.59 -29.96 -13.11
N LEU A 582 -14.55 -31.00 -12.27
CA LEU A 582 -13.61 -31.11 -11.15
C LEU A 582 -12.14 -31.08 -11.62
N GLN A 583 -11.86 -31.64 -12.80
CA GLN A 583 -10.54 -31.59 -13.45
C GLN A 583 -10.00 -30.17 -13.66
N ASN A 584 -10.88 -29.16 -13.76
CA ASN A 584 -10.46 -27.76 -13.92
C ASN A 584 -10.22 -27.05 -12.58
N LEU A 585 -10.62 -27.66 -11.46
CA LEU A 585 -10.50 -27.08 -10.11
C LEU A 585 -9.32 -27.65 -9.33
N ILE A 586 -8.94 -28.91 -9.61
CA ILE A 586 -7.80 -29.58 -8.98
C ILE A 586 -6.78 -30.02 -10.03
N ASN A 587 -5.49 -29.89 -9.71
CA ASN A 587 -4.40 -30.20 -10.64
C ASN A 587 -4.13 -31.72 -10.68
N ILE A 588 -5.00 -32.47 -11.35
CA ILE A 588 -4.89 -33.93 -11.55
C ILE A 588 -4.30 -34.27 -12.92
N GLU A 589 -3.62 -35.41 -13.00
CA GLU A 589 -3.09 -35.94 -14.26
C GLU A 589 -4.27 -36.36 -15.18
N SER A 590 -4.08 -36.27 -16.50
CA SER A 590 -5.15 -36.49 -17.49
C SER A 590 -5.70 -37.92 -17.52
N ASP A 591 -4.94 -38.90 -17.02
CA ASP A 591 -5.32 -40.31 -16.88
C ASP A 591 -5.76 -40.68 -15.45
N ASP A 592 -5.79 -39.73 -14.51
CA ASP A 592 -6.24 -39.94 -13.13
C ASP A 592 -7.72 -39.51 -12.96
N LYS A 593 -8.41 -40.12 -11.99
CA LYS A 593 -9.83 -39.86 -11.72
C LYS A 593 -10.09 -39.80 -10.23
N VAL A 594 -11.01 -38.94 -9.79
CA VAL A 594 -11.44 -38.90 -8.40
C VAL A 594 -12.38 -40.07 -8.12
N LYS A 595 -12.16 -40.75 -6.99
CA LYS A 595 -12.85 -41.97 -6.56
C LYS A 595 -13.60 -41.81 -5.25
N ALA A 596 -13.18 -40.89 -4.39
CA ALA A 596 -13.86 -40.62 -3.13
C ALA A 596 -13.87 -39.12 -2.80
N PHE A 597 -14.93 -38.73 -2.10
CA PHE A 597 -15.25 -37.36 -1.72
C PHE A 597 -15.56 -37.34 -0.23
N ILE A 598 -14.85 -36.51 0.54
CA ILE A 598 -15.07 -36.39 1.97
C ILE A 598 -15.18 -34.91 2.31
N CYS A 599 -16.31 -34.52 2.89
CA CYS A 599 -16.45 -33.21 3.50
C CYS A 599 -16.00 -33.29 4.96
N THR A 600 -15.07 -32.41 5.36
CA THR A 600 -14.54 -32.37 6.72
C THR A 600 -14.80 -31.03 7.37
N GLN A 601 -14.76 -31.00 8.70
CA GLN A 601 -14.65 -29.76 9.45
C GLN A 601 -13.33 -29.04 9.15
N ASP A 602 -13.11 -27.91 9.82
CA ASP A 602 -11.89 -27.13 9.64
C ASP A 602 -10.64 -27.95 9.97
N LEU A 603 -9.76 -28.12 8.97
CA LEU A 603 -8.50 -28.85 9.12
C LEU A 603 -7.46 -28.07 9.94
N LYS A 604 -7.74 -26.81 10.31
CA LYS A 604 -6.94 -26.04 11.25
C LYS A 604 -7.24 -26.40 12.72
N ASP A 605 -8.39 -27.01 13.00
CA ASP A 605 -8.73 -27.47 14.34
C ASP A 605 -7.90 -28.70 14.71
N LYS A 606 -6.99 -28.52 15.68
CA LYS A 606 -6.10 -29.58 16.16
C LYS A 606 -6.84 -30.69 16.90
N GLU A 607 -7.91 -30.37 17.61
CA GLU A 607 -8.68 -31.38 18.36
C GLU A 607 -9.44 -32.30 17.38
N TYR A 608 -10.07 -31.71 16.37
CA TYR A 608 -10.72 -32.45 15.30
C TYR A 608 -9.74 -33.31 14.48
N THR A 609 -8.62 -32.74 14.05
CA THR A 609 -7.64 -33.45 13.21
C THR A 609 -6.86 -34.54 13.94
N MET A 610 -6.74 -34.46 15.28
CA MET A 610 -6.13 -35.50 16.10
C MET A 610 -7.10 -36.62 16.49
N SER A 611 -8.41 -36.33 16.58
CA SER A 611 -9.44 -37.34 16.89
C SER A 611 -9.86 -38.17 15.68
N HIS A 612 -9.77 -37.62 14.47
CA HIS A 612 -10.24 -38.28 13.25
C HIS A 612 -9.12 -38.92 12.42
N ASN A 613 -9.48 -39.99 11.71
CA ASN A 613 -8.61 -40.72 10.79
C ASN A 613 -9.28 -40.87 9.42
N LEU A 614 -8.45 -41.08 8.39
CA LEU A 614 -8.86 -41.44 7.05
C LEU A 614 -8.54 -42.90 6.82
N ILE A 615 -9.57 -43.69 6.53
CA ILE A 615 -9.41 -45.09 6.11
C ILE A 615 -9.64 -45.22 4.62
N MET A 616 -8.70 -45.85 3.93
CA MET A 616 -8.71 -46.05 2.49
C MET A 616 -8.68 -47.54 2.19
N VAL A 617 -9.38 -47.95 1.14
CA VAL A 617 -9.30 -49.32 0.60
C VAL A 617 -8.98 -49.31 -0.89
N THR A 618 -8.17 -50.28 -1.32
CA THR A 618 -7.89 -50.53 -2.73
C THR A 618 -8.70 -51.70 -3.27
N LYS A 619 -8.82 -51.82 -4.59
CA LYS A 619 -9.50 -52.96 -5.23
C LYS A 619 -8.90 -54.31 -4.86
N GLN A 620 -7.58 -54.38 -4.67
CA GLN A 620 -6.90 -55.61 -4.26
C GLN A 620 -6.98 -55.90 -2.74
N GLY A 621 -7.82 -55.20 -1.98
CA GLY A 621 -8.08 -55.51 -0.57
C GLY A 621 -7.04 -54.97 0.41
N GLN A 622 -6.22 -54.00 -0.01
CA GLN A 622 -5.32 -53.29 0.90
C GLN A 622 -6.10 -52.19 1.62
N VAL A 623 -5.92 -52.11 2.93
CA VAL A 623 -6.51 -51.07 3.79
C VAL A 623 -5.41 -50.25 4.43
N LYS A 624 -5.63 -48.94 4.49
CA LYS A 624 -4.71 -48.01 5.13
C LYS A 624 -5.46 -47.01 5.99
N LYS A 625 -4.98 -46.84 7.22
CA LYS A 625 -5.41 -45.77 8.11
C LYS A 625 -4.32 -44.70 8.20
N THR A 626 -4.70 -43.43 8.09
CA THR A 626 -3.81 -42.27 8.27
C THR A 626 -4.53 -41.24 9.13
N SER A 627 -3.85 -40.64 10.10
CA SER A 627 -4.43 -39.54 10.89
C SER A 627 -4.74 -38.32 10.01
N LEU A 628 -5.87 -37.65 10.27
CA LEU A 628 -6.30 -36.47 9.50
C LEU A 628 -5.30 -35.30 9.64
N ASP A 629 -4.58 -35.19 10.77
CA ASP A 629 -3.49 -34.22 10.98
C ASP A 629 -2.46 -34.20 9.84
N LYS A 630 -2.19 -35.35 9.19
CA LYS A 630 -1.26 -35.43 8.06
C LYS A 630 -1.74 -34.70 6.80
N TYR A 631 -2.98 -34.24 6.80
CA TYR A 631 -3.64 -33.49 5.73
C TYR A 631 -4.01 -32.06 6.16
N SER A 632 -3.59 -31.61 7.34
CA SER A 632 -3.87 -30.26 7.88
C SER A 632 -3.32 -29.09 7.04
N LYS A 633 -2.36 -29.36 6.14
CA LYS A 633 -1.67 -28.33 5.32
C LYS A 633 -1.94 -28.50 3.83
N PRO A 634 -3.00 -27.86 3.28
CA PRO A 634 -3.32 -27.83 1.85
C PRO A 634 -2.13 -27.54 0.94
N ARG A 635 -2.07 -28.27 -0.18
CA ARG A 635 -1.11 -28.02 -1.26
C ARG A 635 -1.84 -28.08 -2.59
N VAL A 636 -1.57 -27.12 -3.46
CA VAL A 636 -2.19 -26.99 -4.79
C VAL A 636 -1.99 -28.26 -5.64
N ASN A 637 -0.81 -28.89 -5.56
CA ASN A 637 -0.50 -30.12 -6.31
C ASN A 637 -0.96 -31.41 -5.61
N GLY A 638 -1.75 -31.30 -4.55
CA GLY A 638 -2.16 -32.44 -3.72
C GLY A 638 -1.02 -33.08 -2.95
N VAL A 639 -1.33 -34.16 -2.23
CA VAL A 639 -0.35 -34.98 -1.50
C VAL A 639 -0.63 -36.46 -1.71
N ALA A 640 0.40 -37.31 -1.61
CA ALA A 640 0.18 -38.75 -1.57
C ALA A 640 -0.66 -39.13 -0.34
N ALA A 641 -1.71 -39.91 -0.53
CA ALA A 641 -2.56 -40.43 0.55
C ALA A 641 -2.33 -41.94 0.76
N ILE A 642 -2.15 -42.69 -0.33
CA ILE A 642 -1.80 -44.11 -0.32
C ILE A 642 -0.93 -44.41 -1.55
N THR A 643 0.11 -45.23 -1.36
CA THR A 643 0.91 -45.71 -2.50
C THR A 643 0.22 -46.92 -3.11
N ILE A 644 -0.36 -46.71 -4.28
CA ILE A 644 -1.02 -47.75 -5.09
C ILE A 644 0.03 -48.64 -5.75
N LYS A 645 -0.17 -49.97 -5.68
CA LYS A 645 0.70 -50.95 -6.33
C LYS A 645 0.32 -51.10 -7.79
N GLU A 646 1.24 -51.62 -8.60
CA GLU A 646 0.98 -51.90 -10.00
C GLU A 646 -0.22 -52.84 -10.17
N GLY A 647 -1.17 -52.46 -11.03
CA GLY A 647 -2.43 -53.20 -11.25
C GLY A 647 -3.48 -53.06 -10.15
N ASP A 648 -3.29 -52.15 -9.19
CA ASP A 648 -4.27 -51.83 -8.15
C ASP A 648 -4.79 -50.39 -8.34
N GLU A 649 -5.86 -50.04 -7.64
CA GLU A 649 -6.37 -48.66 -7.60
C GLU A 649 -7.09 -48.38 -6.29
N LEU A 650 -7.14 -47.09 -5.91
CA LEU A 650 -8.00 -46.66 -4.81
C LEU A 650 -9.47 -46.87 -5.20
N LEU A 651 -10.20 -47.58 -4.35
CA LEU A 651 -11.64 -47.78 -4.52
C LEU A 651 -12.43 -46.72 -3.75
N GLY A 652 -12.08 -46.50 -2.48
CA GLY A 652 -12.83 -45.61 -1.60
C GLY A 652 -12.00 -45.11 -0.43
N ALA A 653 -12.47 -44.01 0.16
CA ALA A 653 -11.91 -43.41 1.36
C ALA A 653 -13.06 -42.94 2.24
N GLU A 654 -12.95 -43.19 3.55
CA GLU A 654 -13.95 -42.82 4.55
C GLU A 654 -13.28 -42.14 5.74
N LEU A 655 -14.02 -41.25 6.41
CA LEU A 655 -13.61 -40.59 7.64
C LEU A 655 -14.04 -41.43 8.84
N THR A 656 -13.15 -41.59 9.82
CA THR A 656 -13.38 -42.41 11.02
C THR A 656 -12.96 -41.66 12.28
N ASP A 657 -13.52 -42.01 13.44
CA ASP A 657 -13.38 -41.26 14.71
C ASP A 657 -12.59 -42.02 15.81
N GLY A 658 -11.94 -43.13 15.46
CA GLY A 658 -11.26 -44.00 16.43
C GLY A 658 -12.09 -45.19 16.90
N ASN A 659 -13.42 -45.09 16.87
CA ASN A 659 -14.36 -46.11 17.34
C ASN A 659 -15.18 -46.75 16.20
N SER A 660 -15.00 -46.27 14.97
CA SER A 660 -15.67 -46.77 13.77
C SER A 660 -15.47 -48.27 13.52
N GLN A 661 -16.55 -48.93 13.08
CA GLN A 661 -16.52 -50.26 12.49
C GLN A 661 -16.30 -50.17 10.98
N ILE A 662 -15.38 -50.95 10.47
CA ILE A 662 -15.03 -50.96 9.05
C ILE A 662 -15.64 -52.18 8.40
N VAL A 663 -16.43 -51.96 7.36
CA VAL A 663 -17.09 -52.98 6.58
C VAL A 663 -16.54 -52.96 5.15
N ILE A 664 -16.03 -54.10 4.70
CA ILE A 664 -15.47 -54.27 3.36
C ILE A 664 -16.17 -55.44 2.68
N ALA A 665 -16.74 -55.19 1.50
CA ALA A 665 -17.42 -56.20 0.69
C ALA A 665 -16.60 -56.52 -0.56
N VAL A 666 -16.60 -57.80 -0.96
CA VAL A 666 -15.96 -58.27 -2.19
C VAL A 666 -16.98 -58.89 -3.15
N LYS A 667 -16.62 -58.92 -4.44
CA LYS A 667 -17.47 -59.41 -5.53
C LYS A 667 -17.98 -60.83 -5.33
N SER A 668 -17.20 -61.69 -4.67
CA SER A 668 -17.60 -63.06 -4.32
C SER A 668 -18.74 -63.16 -3.28
N GLY A 669 -19.24 -62.04 -2.76
CA GLY A 669 -20.33 -61.98 -1.78
C GLY A 669 -19.86 -62.13 -0.33
N LYS A 670 -18.54 -62.16 -0.09
CA LYS A 670 -17.99 -62.10 1.27
C LYS A 670 -17.93 -60.66 1.76
N LEU A 671 -18.14 -60.50 3.06
CA LEU A 671 -18.05 -59.22 3.75
C LEU A 671 -17.26 -59.41 5.04
N LEU A 672 -16.38 -58.46 5.33
CA LEU A 672 -15.57 -58.43 6.54
C LEU A 672 -15.91 -57.20 7.37
N ARG A 673 -16.19 -57.41 8.66
CA ARG A 673 -16.40 -56.36 9.67
C ARG A 673 -15.30 -56.42 10.71
N PHE A 674 -14.62 -55.31 10.98
CA PHE A 674 -13.61 -55.21 12.02
C PHE A 674 -13.52 -53.79 12.59
N GLU A 675 -13.02 -53.66 13.81
CA GLU A 675 -12.80 -52.36 14.48
C GLU A 675 -11.64 -51.61 13.82
N GLU A 676 -11.76 -50.30 13.62
CA GLU A 676 -10.70 -49.50 12.99
C GLU A 676 -9.36 -49.52 13.77
N THR A 677 -9.41 -49.82 15.08
CA THR A 677 -8.24 -49.99 15.96
C THR A 677 -7.33 -51.15 15.54
N LYS A 678 -7.88 -52.16 14.84
CA LYS A 678 -7.09 -53.30 14.30
C LYS A 678 -6.16 -52.90 13.15
N THR A 679 -6.38 -51.72 12.57
CA THR A 679 -5.50 -51.12 11.56
C THR A 679 -4.70 -50.00 12.22
N ARG A 680 -3.39 -50.19 12.37
CA ARG A 680 -2.51 -49.13 12.89
C ARG A 680 -2.46 -47.93 11.94
N PRO A 681 -2.39 -46.69 12.44
CA PRO A 681 -2.14 -45.52 11.61
C PRO A 681 -0.75 -45.61 10.98
N MET A 682 -0.64 -45.24 9.70
CA MET A 682 0.61 -45.27 8.93
C MET A 682 0.87 -43.90 8.28
N GLY A 683 2.09 -43.69 7.80
CA GLY A 683 2.44 -42.48 7.04
C GLY A 683 1.79 -42.44 5.65
N ARG A 684 1.67 -41.22 5.09
CA ARG A 684 1.06 -40.92 3.79
C ARG A 684 1.58 -41.72 2.58
N THR A 685 2.85 -42.11 2.59
CA THR A 685 3.48 -42.86 1.49
C THR A 685 3.47 -44.39 1.66
N ALA A 686 2.83 -44.91 2.71
CA ALA A 686 2.69 -46.36 2.88
C ALA A 686 1.59 -46.94 1.95
N SER A 687 1.75 -48.21 1.55
CA SER A 687 0.77 -48.97 0.76
C SER A 687 -0.31 -49.68 1.60
N GLY A 688 -0.34 -49.45 2.91
CA GLY A 688 -1.31 -50.08 3.82
C GLY A 688 -0.99 -51.54 4.16
N VAL A 689 -1.94 -52.16 4.85
CA VAL A 689 -1.92 -53.57 5.28
C VAL A 689 -3.07 -54.33 4.63
N ARG A 690 -3.06 -55.66 4.67
CA ARG A 690 -4.18 -56.45 4.15
C ARG A 690 -5.43 -56.20 5.01
N GLY A 691 -6.49 -55.76 4.35
CA GLY A 691 -7.82 -55.53 4.92
C GLY A 691 -8.74 -56.73 4.78
N ILE A 692 -8.80 -57.33 3.59
CA ILE A 692 -9.58 -58.55 3.32
C ILE A 692 -8.79 -59.50 2.42
N ARG A 693 -8.99 -60.81 2.58
CA ARG A 693 -8.41 -61.82 1.70
C ARG A 693 -9.38 -62.13 0.54
N LEU A 694 -8.95 -61.80 -0.67
CA LEU A 694 -9.66 -62.13 -1.90
C LEU A 694 -9.61 -63.65 -2.15
N LYS A 695 -10.67 -64.20 -2.76
CA LYS A 695 -10.77 -65.63 -3.05
C LYS A 695 -9.77 -66.09 -4.11
N ASP A 696 -9.69 -65.34 -5.21
CA ASP A 696 -8.87 -65.61 -6.39
C ASP A 696 -8.53 -64.29 -7.11
N ARG A 697 -7.89 -64.35 -8.29
CA ARG A 697 -7.47 -63.17 -9.05
C ARG A 697 -8.63 -62.37 -9.68
N ASN A 698 -9.83 -62.95 -9.75
CA ASN A 698 -11.02 -62.30 -10.32
C ASN A 698 -11.93 -61.68 -9.25
N ASP A 699 -11.63 -61.93 -7.98
CA ASP A 699 -12.33 -61.33 -6.85
C ASP A 699 -11.70 -59.96 -6.54
N GLU A 700 -12.53 -58.98 -6.22
CA GLU A 700 -12.10 -57.60 -5.97
C GLU A 700 -12.99 -56.97 -4.90
N VAL A 701 -12.49 -55.95 -4.22
CA VAL A 701 -13.30 -55.14 -3.31
C VAL A 701 -14.28 -54.30 -4.12
N ILE A 702 -15.55 -54.32 -3.72
CA ILE A 702 -16.64 -53.59 -4.37
C ILE A 702 -17.21 -52.47 -3.51
N GLY A 703 -16.90 -52.44 -2.20
CA GLY A 703 -17.39 -51.40 -1.32
C GLY A 703 -16.64 -51.31 0.01
N LEU A 704 -16.63 -50.09 0.56
CA LEU A 704 -16.13 -49.72 1.87
C LEU A 704 -17.23 -48.92 2.56
N VAL A 705 -17.49 -49.24 3.82
CA VAL A 705 -18.36 -48.43 4.69
C VAL A 705 -17.70 -48.30 6.05
N ALA A 706 -17.64 -47.09 6.58
CA ALA A 706 -17.32 -46.82 7.98
C ALA A 706 -18.61 -46.55 8.74
N VAL A 707 -18.82 -47.28 9.84
CA VAL A 707 -20.06 -47.20 10.63
C VAL A 707 -19.74 -46.84 12.07
N ASN A 708 -20.34 -45.75 12.55
CA ASN A 708 -20.22 -45.29 13.94
C ASN A 708 -21.47 -45.65 14.77
N ASP A 709 -22.65 -45.64 14.15
CA ASP A 709 -23.91 -46.04 14.81
C ASP A 709 -24.19 -47.53 14.58
N MET A 710 -24.18 -48.30 15.67
CA MET A 710 -24.43 -49.74 15.63
C MET A 710 -25.86 -50.12 15.23
N ASN A 711 -26.81 -49.18 15.30
CA ASN A 711 -28.18 -49.40 14.82
C ASN A 711 -28.32 -49.26 13.29
N SER A 712 -27.22 -48.97 12.58
CA SER A 712 -27.22 -48.84 11.13
C SER A 712 -27.57 -50.16 10.44
N GLU A 713 -28.28 -50.07 9.33
CA GLU A 713 -28.52 -51.21 8.43
C GLU A 713 -27.59 -51.14 7.21
N ILE A 714 -27.12 -52.30 6.75
CA ILE A 714 -26.34 -52.43 5.53
C ILE A 714 -27.27 -52.87 4.39
N LEU A 715 -27.30 -52.07 3.32
CA LEU A 715 -27.94 -52.43 2.06
C LEU A 715 -26.89 -53.00 1.11
N VAL A 716 -27.08 -54.26 0.69
CA VAL A 716 -26.28 -54.91 -0.35
C VAL A 716 -27.14 -55.08 -1.59
N VAL A 717 -26.63 -54.69 -2.75
CA VAL A 717 -27.31 -54.82 -4.04
C VAL A 717 -26.46 -55.69 -4.96
N ALA A 718 -27.05 -56.75 -5.50
CA ALA A 718 -26.42 -57.63 -6.49
C ALA A 718 -26.65 -57.11 -7.92
N GLU A 719 -25.81 -57.58 -8.85
CA GLU A 719 -25.80 -57.16 -10.27
C GLU A 719 -27.17 -57.24 -10.97
N ASN A 720 -28.00 -58.24 -10.62
CA ASN A 720 -29.34 -58.43 -11.20
C ASN A 720 -30.44 -57.65 -10.46
N GLY A 721 -30.10 -56.64 -9.66
CA GLY A 721 -31.06 -55.77 -8.98
C GLY A 721 -31.71 -56.35 -7.72
N TYR A 722 -31.25 -57.50 -7.24
CA TYR A 722 -31.67 -58.04 -5.95
C TYR A 722 -30.97 -57.28 -4.81
N GLY A 723 -31.74 -56.67 -3.91
CA GLY A 723 -31.24 -55.97 -2.74
C GLY A 723 -31.63 -56.66 -1.44
N LYS A 724 -30.74 -56.68 -0.45
CA LYS A 724 -31.05 -57.07 0.94
C LYS A 724 -30.61 -55.96 1.89
N ARG A 725 -31.48 -55.58 2.83
CA ARG A 725 -31.14 -54.79 4.01
C ARG A 725 -30.99 -55.74 5.20
N SER A 726 -29.91 -55.59 5.95
CA SER A 726 -29.66 -56.40 7.15
C SER A 726 -29.11 -55.50 8.24
N SER A 727 -29.41 -55.79 9.51
CA SER A 727 -28.80 -55.08 10.63
C SER A 727 -27.27 -55.28 10.62
N LEU A 728 -26.50 -54.27 11.03
CA LEU A 728 -25.06 -54.39 11.18
C LEU A 728 -24.66 -55.57 12.07
N ASP A 729 -25.48 -55.90 13.07
CA ASP A 729 -25.24 -56.99 14.02
C ASP A 729 -25.35 -58.40 13.43
N GLU A 730 -26.00 -58.55 12.27
CA GLU A 730 -25.98 -59.83 11.53
C GLU A 730 -24.58 -60.14 10.98
N TYR A 731 -23.72 -59.14 10.84
CA TYR A 731 -22.36 -59.29 10.35
C TYR A 731 -21.38 -59.49 11.52
N ARG A 732 -20.82 -60.70 11.59
CA ARG A 732 -19.84 -61.08 12.62
C ARG A 732 -18.60 -60.18 12.58
N ILE A 733 -18.21 -59.69 13.76
CA ILE A 733 -16.93 -59.00 13.96
C ILE A 733 -15.79 -60.02 13.89
N THR A 734 -14.83 -59.75 13.02
CA THR A 734 -13.65 -60.59 12.76
C THR A 734 -12.37 -59.75 12.86
N ASN A 735 -11.21 -60.38 12.68
CA ASN A 735 -9.96 -59.64 12.56
C ASN A 735 -9.77 -59.16 11.10
N ARG A 736 -8.98 -58.12 10.90
CA ARG A 736 -8.63 -57.68 9.54
C ARG A 736 -7.89 -58.79 8.79
N GLY A 737 -8.19 -58.95 7.51
CA GLY A 737 -7.59 -59.96 6.64
C GLY A 737 -8.38 -61.27 6.54
N GLY A 738 -9.46 -61.44 7.32
CA GLY A 738 -10.29 -62.65 7.36
C GLY A 738 -9.94 -63.57 8.52
#